data_AF-A0A1H2U1P9-F1
#
_entry.id   AF-A0A1H2U1P9-F1
#
_cell.length_a   1.000
_cell.length_b   1.000
_cell.length_c   1.000
_cell.angle_alpha   90.00
_cell.angle_beta   90.00
_cell.angle_gamma   90.00
#
_symmetry.space_group_name_H-M   'P 1'
#
loop_
_entity.id
_entity.type
_entity.pdbx_description
1 polymer ?
#
loop_
_entity_poly.entity_id
_entity_poly.type
_entity_poly.pdbx_seq_one_letter_code
_entity_poly.pdbx_strand_id
1 'polypeptide(L)'
;MNIIKRDGREVHFQKGKIIDAIKKANNEVDGIHQMNPAQIQAVADKIAIQVSKSSHAVNVEDIQDMVETGIMEMRCYEVAQKYVRYRYKRELSRKTNTTDNGILALLDQLNEEVKQENSNKNPVINSTQRDYMAGEVSKDLTKRVLLPEEIVKAHEEGIIHFHDSDYYAQREHNCDLINLEDMLQNGTVISETMIEKPHSFATACNVATQIMAQVASNQYGGQSFSLAHLAPFVEVSRQRITTHVKAEFEEAGIQASDEQIAMVVKKRLRKEISSGIQTIQYQLVTLMTTNGQTPFVTMFIYLDEAKEGVIRDDLAILAEEVFRQRIQGIKNEKGVWITPAFPKIIYVLDEDNIEEGSRYYYLTKIAAQCTAKRMVPDYISAKVMKELKGGNVYTCMGCRSFLTVEDNVRNADGTHKFYGRFNQGVVTINLVDVACSSYGDMDKFWEILEERLELCHRALRCRHERLKGTVSDVAPILWQHGALARLKKGETIDKLLYGGYSTISLGYAGLCEMCYRMLGVSHTDPVGKEFALKVMHRLNDKCKEWKQAENISYSVYGTPMESTTYKFAKCLQKRFGIIPHVTDKNYITNSYHIHVTEQVDAFKKLKFESDFQKLSPGGAISYVEVPNMQNNIPAVLSVMKYIYDNIMYAELNTKSDYCEVCGYDGEIRIVEDENGKLVWECPNCGNRDQAKMSVARRTCGYIGTQFWNQGRTQEIKDRVLHISDETFKEEALSTNVGSMH
;
A
#
# COMPACT_ATOMS: atom_id res chain seq x y z
N MET A 1 -34.94 -40.81 -5.93
CA MET A 1 -34.66 -39.39 -6.19
C MET A 1 -33.21 -39.08 -5.86
N ASN A 2 -32.55 -38.27 -6.68
CA ASN A 2 -31.16 -37.87 -6.46
C ASN A 2 -31.08 -36.58 -5.65
N ILE A 3 -29.97 -36.41 -4.93
CA ILE A 3 -29.61 -35.19 -4.21
C ILE A 3 -28.23 -34.73 -4.69
N ILE A 4 -27.99 -33.44 -4.60
CA ILE A 4 -26.72 -32.83 -4.99
C ILE A 4 -25.81 -32.80 -3.76
N LYS A 5 -24.67 -33.49 -3.84
CA LYS A 5 -23.60 -33.34 -2.85
C LYS A 5 -22.90 -32.00 -3.03
N ARG A 6 -22.21 -31.55 -1.98
CA ARG A 6 -21.40 -30.32 -1.96
C ARG A 6 -20.35 -30.23 -3.08
N ASP A 7 -19.89 -31.35 -3.63
CA ASP A 7 -18.94 -31.44 -4.74
C ASP A 7 -19.62 -31.46 -6.14
N GLY A 8 -20.91 -31.13 -6.19
CA GLY A 8 -21.71 -31.11 -7.42
C GLY A 8 -22.16 -32.49 -7.91
N ARG A 9 -21.73 -33.59 -7.28
CA ARG A 9 -22.15 -34.95 -7.69
C ARG A 9 -23.58 -35.25 -7.27
N GLU A 10 -24.35 -35.77 -8.20
CA GLU A 10 -25.64 -36.37 -7.89
C GLU A 10 -25.49 -37.77 -7.30
N VAL A 11 -26.19 -38.03 -6.20
CA VAL A 11 -26.28 -39.36 -5.59
C VAL A 11 -27.70 -39.67 -5.18
N HIS A 12 -28.03 -40.96 -5.06
CA HIS A 12 -29.33 -41.37 -4.52
C HIS A 12 -29.52 -40.92 -3.07
N PHE A 13 -30.68 -40.33 -2.79
CA PHE A 13 -31.12 -40.00 -1.44
C PHE A 13 -31.19 -41.25 -0.56
N GLN A 14 -30.63 -41.18 0.64
CA GLN A 14 -30.62 -42.28 1.60
C GLN A 14 -31.13 -41.79 2.96
N LYS A 15 -32.39 -42.12 3.27
CA LYS A 15 -33.04 -41.78 4.54
C LYS A 15 -32.23 -42.23 5.77
N GLY A 16 -31.58 -43.40 5.69
CA GLY A 16 -30.75 -43.94 6.78
C GLY A 16 -29.67 -42.98 7.26
N LYS A 17 -29.09 -42.16 6.37
CA LYS A 17 -28.07 -41.18 6.72
C LYS A 17 -28.60 -40.05 7.61
N ILE A 18 -29.87 -39.69 7.47
CA ILE A 18 -30.53 -38.70 8.32
C ILE A 18 -30.75 -39.30 9.71
N ILE A 19 -31.28 -40.52 9.77
CA ILE A 19 -31.49 -41.25 11.03
C ILE A 19 -30.19 -41.37 11.82
N ASP A 20 -29.10 -41.77 11.16
CA ASP A 20 -27.79 -41.92 11.80
C ASP A 20 -27.23 -40.58 12.29
N ALA A 21 -27.44 -39.50 11.55
CA ALA A 21 -26.98 -38.17 11.94
C ALA A 21 -27.75 -37.64 13.16
N ILE A 22 -29.07 -37.83 13.20
CA ILE A 22 -29.91 -37.47 14.35
C ILE A 22 -29.53 -38.33 15.56
N LYS A 23 -29.38 -39.65 15.40
CA LYS A 23 -28.98 -40.56 16.49
C LYS A 23 -27.64 -40.17 17.13
N LYS A 24 -26.66 -39.77 16.31
CA LYS A 24 -25.36 -39.30 16.82
C LYS A 24 -25.50 -38.06 17.69
N ALA A 25 -26.28 -37.07 17.25
CA ALA A 25 -26.56 -35.89 18.06
C ALA A 25 -27.38 -36.24 19.32
N ASN A 26 -28.34 -37.15 19.20
CA ASN A 26 -29.22 -37.60 20.27
C ASN A 26 -28.45 -38.26 21.42
N ASN A 27 -27.46 -39.10 21.09
CA ASN A 27 -26.65 -39.82 22.08
C ASN A 27 -25.69 -38.91 22.86
N GLU A 28 -25.51 -37.64 22.45
CA GLU A 28 -24.68 -36.66 23.15
C GLU A 28 -25.44 -35.79 24.16
N VAL A 29 -26.74 -36.07 24.35
CA VAL A 29 -27.64 -35.33 25.24
C VAL A 29 -28.15 -36.26 26.34
N ASP A 30 -28.42 -35.71 27.52
CA ASP A 30 -28.97 -36.45 28.66
C ASP A 30 -30.30 -37.11 28.32
N GLY A 31 -30.55 -38.30 28.88
CA GLY A 31 -31.67 -39.18 28.51
C GLY A 31 -33.06 -38.54 28.58
N ILE A 32 -33.26 -37.53 29.44
CA ILE A 32 -34.51 -36.78 29.57
C ILE A 32 -34.81 -35.86 28.38
N HIS A 33 -33.80 -35.50 27.60
CA HIS A 33 -33.89 -34.59 26.45
C HIS A 33 -33.67 -35.32 25.11
N GLN A 34 -33.47 -36.64 25.16
CA GLN A 34 -33.33 -37.48 23.97
C GLN A 34 -34.66 -37.67 23.24
N MET A 35 -34.59 -37.64 21.91
CA MET A 35 -35.62 -38.13 21.02
C MET A 35 -35.74 -39.64 21.14
N ASN A 36 -36.97 -40.14 21.21
CA ASN A 36 -37.23 -41.57 21.10
C ASN A 36 -37.11 -42.05 19.64
N PRO A 37 -36.98 -43.37 19.39
CA PRO A 37 -36.83 -43.91 18.04
C PRO A 37 -37.95 -43.53 17.07
N ALA A 38 -39.19 -43.39 17.54
CA ALA A 38 -40.33 -43.01 16.72
C ALA A 38 -40.25 -41.54 16.26
N GLN A 39 -39.78 -40.64 17.13
CA GLN A 39 -39.56 -39.22 16.79
C GLN A 39 -38.45 -39.06 15.76
N ILE A 40 -37.33 -39.76 15.91
CA ILE A 40 -36.22 -39.74 14.93
C ILE A 40 -36.70 -40.24 13.57
N GLN A 41 -37.49 -41.33 13.58
CA GLN A 41 -38.05 -41.91 12.38
C GLN A 41 -39.04 -40.93 11.69
N ALA A 42 -39.91 -40.29 12.47
CA ALA A 42 -40.89 -39.32 11.98
C ALA A 42 -40.22 -38.10 11.31
N VAL A 43 -39.13 -37.57 11.89
CA VAL A 43 -38.35 -36.48 11.27
C VAL A 43 -37.76 -36.94 9.93
N ALA A 44 -37.12 -38.12 9.91
CA ALA A 44 -36.54 -38.66 8.69
C ALA A 44 -37.59 -38.96 7.60
N ASP A 45 -38.78 -39.41 7.98
CA ASP A 45 -39.91 -39.64 7.07
C ASP A 45 -40.43 -38.33 6.48
N LYS A 46 -40.62 -37.31 7.31
CA LYS A 46 -41.06 -35.99 6.87
C LYS A 46 -40.10 -35.41 5.82
N ILE A 47 -38.79 -35.50 6.06
CA ILE A 47 -37.77 -35.00 5.15
C ILE A 47 -37.72 -35.83 3.87
N ALA A 48 -37.86 -37.16 3.95
CA ALA A 48 -37.94 -38.00 2.76
C ALA A 48 -39.14 -37.63 1.88
N ILE A 49 -40.30 -37.32 2.49
CA ILE A 49 -41.48 -36.84 1.77
C ILE A 49 -41.22 -35.47 1.14
N GLN A 50 -40.63 -34.52 1.88
CA GLN A 50 -40.29 -33.19 1.37
C GLN A 50 -39.33 -33.25 0.18
N VAL A 51 -38.27 -34.04 0.29
CA VAL A 51 -37.32 -34.29 -0.81
C VAL A 51 -38.07 -34.90 -1.99
N SER A 52 -38.91 -35.92 -1.78
CA SER A 52 -39.67 -36.58 -2.86
C SER A 52 -40.65 -35.67 -3.62
N LYS A 53 -41.11 -34.59 -2.99
CA LYS A 53 -42.03 -33.61 -3.57
C LYS A 53 -41.33 -32.45 -4.28
N SER A 54 -40.00 -32.34 -4.15
CA SER A 54 -39.24 -31.30 -4.83
C SER A 54 -39.20 -31.55 -6.34
N SER A 55 -39.36 -30.49 -7.14
CA SER A 55 -39.26 -30.56 -8.60
C SER A 55 -37.83 -30.66 -9.11
N HIS A 56 -36.83 -30.46 -8.22
CA HIS A 56 -35.41 -30.48 -8.53
C HIS A 56 -34.63 -31.28 -7.48
N ALA A 57 -33.42 -31.73 -7.83
CA ALA A 57 -32.53 -32.41 -6.91
C ALA A 57 -32.12 -31.45 -5.76
N VAL A 58 -32.44 -31.83 -4.53
CA VAL A 58 -32.23 -31.00 -3.33
C VAL A 58 -30.74 -31.02 -2.95
N ASN A 59 -30.19 -29.87 -2.53
CA ASN A 59 -28.81 -29.82 -2.04
C ASN A 59 -28.72 -30.47 -0.66
N VAL A 60 -27.59 -31.12 -0.36
CA VAL A 60 -27.33 -31.68 0.97
C VAL A 60 -27.35 -30.62 2.08
N GLU A 61 -27.05 -29.35 1.80
CA GLU A 61 -27.20 -28.26 2.79
C GLU A 61 -28.66 -28.03 3.16
N ASP A 62 -29.55 -27.90 2.17
CA ASP A 62 -30.99 -27.73 2.41
C ASP A 62 -31.56 -28.90 3.21
N ILE A 63 -31.09 -30.13 2.93
CA ILE A 63 -31.49 -31.32 3.70
C ILE A 63 -31.03 -31.20 5.16
N GLN A 64 -29.86 -30.63 5.45
CA GLN A 64 -29.39 -30.43 6.81
C GLN A 64 -30.23 -29.38 7.56
N ASP A 65 -30.63 -28.30 6.88
CA ASP A 65 -31.53 -27.29 7.45
C ASP A 65 -32.92 -27.89 7.73
N MET A 66 -33.40 -28.77 6.84
CA MET A 66 -34.64 -29.53 7.06
C MET A 66 -34.52 -30.48 8.27
N VAL A 67 -33.36 -31.10 8.49
CA VAL A 67 -33.12 -31.94 9.69
C VAL A 67 -33.15 -31.11 10.96
N GLU A 68 -32.47 -29.97 10.97
CA GLU A 68 -32.46 -29.05 12.11
C GLU A 68 -33.88 -28.59 12.46
N THR A 69 -34.62 -28.10 11.46
CA THR A 69 -36.02 -27.68 11.59
C THR A 69 -36.89 -28.82 12.12
N GLY A 70 -36.75 -30.03 11.56
CA GLY A 70 -37.50 -31.20 12.00
C GLY A 70 -37.23 -31.61 13.45
N ILE A 71 -35.99 -31.49 13.93
CA ILE A 71 -35.66 -31.74 15.34
C ILE A 71 -36.30 -30.68 16.24
N MET A 72 -36.25 -29.40 15.84
CA MET A 72 -36.84 -28.29 16.60
C MET A 72 -38.37 -28.38 16.70
N GLU A 73 -39.05 -28.80 15.63
CA GLU A 73 -40.50 -29.01 15.62
C GLU A 73 -40.96 -30.10 16.59
N MET A 74 -40.09 -31.08 16.87
CA MET A 74 -40.32 -32.11 17.90
C MET A 74 -40.06 -31.60 19.33
N ARG A 75 -39.73 -30.31 19.48
CA ARG A 75 -39.36 -29.63 20.75
C ARG A 75 -38.10 -30.21 21.41
N CYS A 76 -37.21 -30.83 20.63
CA CYS A 76 -35.96 -31.43 21.10
C CYS A 76 -34.77 -30.47 20.90
N TYR A 77 -34.81 -29.31 21.56
CA TYR A 77 -33.88 -28.20 21.32
C TYR A 77 -32.41 -28.54 21.60
N GLU A 78 -32.12 -29.35 22.62
CA GLU A 78 -30.74 -29.72 22.98
C GLU A 78 -30.11 -30.65 21.94
N VAL A 79 -30.92 -31.57 21.38
CA VAL A 79 -30.49 -32.44 20.27
C VAL A 79 -30.23 -31.62 19.02
N ALA A 80 -31.06 -30.60 18.75
CA ALA A 80 -30.82 -29.66 17.64
C ALA A 80 -29.51 -28.89 17.86
N GLN A 81 -29.23 -28.40 19.06
CA GLN A 81 -27.99 -27.69 19.38
C GLN A 81 -26.74 -28.57 19.15
N LYS A 82 -26.79 -29.85 19.56
CA LYS A 82 -25.70 -30.82 19.29
C LYS A 82 -25.54 -31.10 17.80
N TYR A 83 -26.65 -31.27 17.09
CA TYR A 83 -26.64 -31.48 15.63
C TYR A 83 -25.99 -30.30 14.89
N VAL A 84 -26.39 -29.07 15.23
CA VAL A 84 -25.82 -27.83 14.67
C VAL A 84 -24.33 -27.71 15.00
N ARG A 85 -23.93 -27.95 16.24
CA ARG A 85 -22.51 -27.90 16.64
C ARG A 85 -21.67 -28.97 15.94
N TYR A 86 -22.20 -30.18 15.74
CA TYR A 86 -21.54 -31.23 14.97
C TYR A 86 -21.41 -30.87 13.49
N ARG A 87 -22.47 -30.32 12.88
CA ARG A 87 -22.43 -29.79 11.50
C ARG A 87 -21.35 -28.72 11.37
N TYR A 88 -21.35 -27.74 12.27
CA TYR A 88 -20.35 -26.67 12.31
C TYR A 88 -18.93 -27.20 12.44
N LYS A 89 -18.66 -28.14 13.36
CA LYS A 89 -17.35 -28.80 13.49
C LYS A 89 -16.93 -29.58 12.24
N ARG A 90 -17.86 -30.30 11.61
CA ARG A 90 -17.64 -31.05 10.36
C ARG A 90 -17.37 -30.12 9.18
N GLU A 91 -18.06 -28.99 9.11
CA GLU A 91 -17.86 -27.96 8.10
C GLU A 91 -16.48 -27.31 8.28
N LEU A 92 -16.14 -26.94 9.52
CA LEU A 92 -14.84 -26.39 9.88
C LEU A 92 -13.70 -27.33 9.46
N SER A 93 -13.78 -28.62 9.81
CA SER A 93 -12.79 -29.65 9.47
C SER A 93 -12.69 -29.92 7.96
N ARG A 94 -13.75 -29.68 7.18
CA ARG A 94 -13.74 -29.86 5.72
C ARG A 94 -13.21 -28.63 4.98
N LYS A 95 -13.48 -27.42 5.49
CA LYS A 95 -12.86 -26.18 5.01
C LYS A 95 -11.35 -26.16 5.31
N THR A 96 -10.88 -26.86 6.35
CA THR A 96 -9.44 -27.08 6.55
C THR A 96 -8.76 -27.75 5.33
N ASN A 97 -9.43 -28.67 4.63
CA ASN A 97 -8.87 -29.31 3.43
C ASN A 97 -8.77 -28.38 2.20
N THR A 98 -9.51 -27.26 2.14
CA THR A 98 -9.38 -26.31 1.03
C THR A 98 -8.14 -25.42 1.18
N THR A 99 -7.73 -25.14 2.40
CA THR A 99 -6.47 -24.43 2.72
C THR A 99 -5.28 -25.25 2.25
N ASP A 100 -5.29 -26.56 2.49
CA ASP A 100 -4.23 -27.48 2.03
C ASP A 100 -4.10 -27.47 0.50
N ASN A 101 -5.22 -27.50 -0.22
CA ASN A 101 -5.21 -27.40 -1.69
C ASN A 101 -4.70 -26.04 -2.19
N GLY A 102 -5.05 -24.94 -1.51
CA GLY A 102 -4.54 -23.60 -1.82
C GLY A 102 -3.02 -23.52 -1.63
N ILE A 103 -2.52 -24.05 -0.51
CA ILE A 103 -1.08 -24.17 -0.22
C ILE A 103 -0.36 -25.02 -1.27
N LEU A 104 -0.92 -26.18 -1.63
CA LEU A 104 -0.33 -27.05 -2.65
C LEU A 104 -0.30 -26.38 -4.02
N ALA A 105 -1.38 -25.69 -4.43
CA ALA A 105 -1.43 -24.95 -5.68
C ALA A 105 -0.38 -23.81 -5.75
N LEU A 106 -0.01 -23.23 -4.61
CA LEU A 106 1.05 -22.23 -4.52
C LEU A 106 2.44 -22.86 -4.65
N LEU A 107 2.69 -23.97 -3.95
CA LEU A 107 3.95 -24.69 -4.02
C LEU A 107 4.23 -25.22 -5.44
N ASP A 108 3.20 -25.73 -6.11
CA ASP A 108 3.26 -26.21 -7.49
C ASP A 108 3.20 -25.07 -8.52
N GLN A 109 3.12 -23.82 -8.06
CA GLN A 109 3.10 -22.62 -8.90
C GLN A 109 1.95 -22.60 -9.93
N LEU A 110 0.79 -23.15 -9.58
CA LEU A 110 -0.36 -23.30 -10.49
C LEU A 110 -1.29 -22.07 -10.49
N ASN A 111 -1.15 -21.15 -9.53
CA ASN A 111 -2.03 -19.99 -9.38
C ASN A 111 -1.40 -18.71 -9.98
N GLU A 112 -1.85 -18.27 -11.17
CA GLU A 112 -1.36 -17.03 -11.81
C GLU A 112 -1.72 -15.76 -11.03
N GLU A 113 -2.88 -15.71 -10.37
CA GLU A 113 -3.34 -14.50 -9.67
C GLU A 113 -2.41 -14.13 -8.51
N VAL A 114 -2.01 -15.12 -7.70
CA VAL A 114 -1.09 -14.89 -6.58
C VAL A 114 0.32 -14.51 -7.05
N LYS A 115 0.76 -15.05 -8.20
CA LYS A 115 2.07 -14.65 -8.79
C LYS A 115 2.11 -13.20 -9.23
N GLN A 116 0.97 -12.62 -9.57
CA GLN A 116 0.85 -11.28 -10.18
C GLN A 116 0.22 -10.25 -9.23
N GLU A 117 0.00 -10.61 -7.96
CA GLU A 117 -0.58 -9.73 -6.94
C GLU A 117 0.40 -8.61 -6.55
N ASN A 118 1.70 -8.93 -6.46
CA ASN A 118 2.75 -7.98 -6.11
C ASN A 118 3.95 -8.15 -7.03
N SER A 119 4.20 -7.15 -7.90
CA SER A 119 5.27 -7.19 -8.90
C SER A 119 6.69 -7.09 -8.33
N ASN A 120 6.85 -7.11 -7.01
CA ASN A 120 8.16 -7.14 -6.36
C ASN A 120 8.40 -8.49 -5.65
N LYS A 121 7.50 -9.49 -5.79
CA LYS A 121 7.60 -10.79 -5.13
C LYS A 121 7.89 -11.91 -6.12
N ASN A 122 9.05 -12.55 -6.02
CA ASN A 122 9.35 -13.71 -6.86
C ASN A 122 8.74 -14.99 -6.23
N PRO A 123 7.75 -15.63 -6.87
CA PRO A 123 6.99 -16.75 -6.31
C PRO A 123 7.78 -18.07 -6.22
N VAL A 124 8.95 -18.14 -6.86
CA VAL A 124 9.79 -19.35 -6.89
C VAL A 124 10.69 -19.45 -5.65
N ILE A 125 11.00 -18.32 -5.00
CA ILE A 125 11.95 -18.26 -3.90
C ILE A 125 11.33 -18.87 -2.62
N ASN A 126 12.10 -19.68 -1.90
CA ASN A 126 11.64 -20.35 -0.67
C ASN A 126 11.10 -19.39 0.41
N SER A 127 11.70 -18.22 0.58
CA SER A 127 11.21 -17.20 1.54
C SER A 127 9.82 -16.71 1.15
N THR A 128 9.60 -16.41 -0.13
CA THR A 128 8.27 -16.07 -0.66
C THR A 128 7.27 -17.20 -0.48
N GLN A 129 7.65 -18.45 -0.76
CA GLN A 129 6.75 -19.60 -0.59
C GLN A 129 6.32 -19.79 0.87
N ARG A 130 7.24 -19.63 1.84
CA ARG A 130 6.91 -19.67 3.27
C ARG A 130 5.92 -18.58 3.67
N ASP A 131 6.11 -17.37 3.15
CA ASP A 131 5.20 -16.27 3.37
C ASP A 131 3.82 -16.54 2.76
N TYR A 132 3.75 -17.03 1.52
CA TYR A 132 2.48 -17.42 0.90
C TYR A 132 1.73 -18.51 1.69
N MET A 133 2.44 -19.49 2.24
CA MET A 133 1.83 -20.48 3.12
C MET A 133 1.23 -19.83 4.38
N ALA A 134 1.98 -18.95 5.04
CA ALA A 134 1.50 -18.23 6.21
C ALA A 134 0.32 -17.31 5.86
N GLY A 135 0.38 -16.63 4.72
CA GLY A 135 -0.64 -15.75 4.19
C GLY A 135 -1.94 -16.48 3.89
N GLU A 136 -1.92 -17.64 3.24
CA GLU A 136 -3.14 -18.42 3.00
C GLU A 136 -3.78 -18.94 4.29
N VAL A 137 -2.98 -19.40 5.25
CA VAL A 137 -3.48 -19.79 6.57
C VAL A 137 -4.13 -18.58 7.27
N SER A 138 -3.50 -17.41 7.19
CA SER A 138 -4.02 -16.18 7.76
C SER A 138 -5.31 -15.72 7.08
N LYS A 139 -5.39 -15.70 5.75
CA LYS A 139 -6.62 -15.40 4.99
C LYS A 139 -7.76 -16.32 5.39
N ASP A 140 -7.51 -17.61 5.51
CA ASP A 140 -8.52 -18.60 5.91
C ASP A 140 -9.01 -18.37 7.35
N LEU A 141 -8.11 -18.13 8.30
CA LEU A 141 -8.49 -17.77 9.67
C LEU A 141 -9.26 -16.45 9.73
N THR A 142 -8.80 -15.45 8.98
CA THR A 142 -9.43 -14.14 8.85
C THR A 142 -10.88 -14.28 8.42
N LYS A 143 -11.14 -15.05 7.36
CA LYS A 143 -12.49 -15.25 6.81
C LYS A 143 -13.38 -16.13 7.70
N ARG A 144 -12.84 -17.17 8.32
CA ARG A 144 -13.66 -18.16 9.05
C ARG A 144 -13.91 -17.80 10.51
N VAL A 145 -12.98 -17.09 11.14
CA VAL A 145 -12.94 -16.96 12.61
C VAL A 145 -12.83 -15.52 13.07
N LEU A 146 -12.03 -14.68 12.38
CA LEU A 146 -11.68 -13.36 12.92
C LEU A 146 -12.60 -12.24 12.46
N LEU A 147 -13.10 -12.29 11.23
CA LEU A 147 -14.00 -11.28 10.70
C LEU A 147 -15.47 -11.71 10.76
N PRO A 148 -16.38 -10.77 11.06
CA PRO A 148 -17.82 -10.98 10.88
C PRO A 148 -18.17 -11.38 9.44
N GLU A 149 -19.16 -12.27 9.28
CA GLU A 149 -19.57 -12.81 7.98
C GLU A 149 -19.99 -11.73 6.98
N GLU A 150 -20.67 -10.68 7.44
CA GLU A 150 -21.07 -9.55 6.60
C GLU A 150 -19.88 -8.83 5.94
N ILE A 151 -18.76 -8.67 6.67
CA ILE A 151 -17.55 -8.02 6.17
C ILE A 151 -16.84 -8.93 5.18
N VAL A 152 -16.78 -10.23 5.47
CA VAL A 152 -16.20 -11.24 4.58
C VAL A 152 -16.97 -11.26 3.25
N LYS A 153 -18.30 -11.34 3.31
CA LYS A 153 -19.16 -11.32 2.12
C LYS A 153 -18.94 -10.06 1.29
N ALA A 154 -18.92 -8.89 1.93
CA ALA A 154 -18.71 -7.63 1.22
C ALA A 154 -17.31 -7.50 0.59
N HIS A 155 -16.28 -8.08 1.22
CA HIS A 155 -14.93 -8.17 0.64
C HIS A 155 -14.87 -9.11 -0.58
N GLU A 156 -15.58 -10.24 -0.55
CA GLU A 156 -15.65 -11.19 -1.67
C GLU A 156 -16.49 -10.66 -2.83
N GLU A 157 -17.57 -9.93 -2.54
CA GLU A 157 -18.45 -9.32 -3.54
C GLU A 157 -17.90 -8.01 -4.13
N GLY A 158 -16.74 -7.55 -3.65
CA GLY A 158 -16.09 -6.33 -4.11
C GLY A 158 -16.83 -5.03 -3.76
N ILE A 159 -17.69 -5.05 -2.74
CA ILE A 159 -18.39 -3.87 -2.19
C ILE A 159 -17.39 -3.02 -1.39
N ILE A 160 -16.58 -3.69 -0.59
CA ILE A 160 -15.45 -3.11 0.12
C ILE A 160 -14.20 -3.94 -0.15
N HIS A 161 -13.03 -3.43 0.24
CA HIS A 161 -11.81 -4.19 0.30
C HIS A 161 -11.14 -4.05 1.67
N PHE A 162 -11.24 -5.10 2.47
CA PHE A 162 -10.38 -5.31 3.63
C PHE A 162 -8.96 -5.70 3.15
N HIS A 163 -8.02 -4.75 3.22
CA HIS A 163 -6.62 -4.96 2.79
C HIS A 163 -5.89 -6.00 3.65
N ASP A 164 -4.75 -6.52 3.20
CA ASP A 164 -3.78 -7.27 4.03
C ASP A 164 -4.40 -8.38 4.92
N SER A 165 -5.44 -9.05 4.42
CA SER A 165 -6.16 -10.11 5.16
C SER A 165 -5.29 -11.34 5.48
N ASP A 166 -4.16 -11.44 4.77
CA ASP A 166 -3.05 -12.38 4.93
C ASP A 166 -2.10 -12.05 6.09
N TYR A 167 -2.15 -10.84 6.64
CA TYR A 167 -1.44 -10.47 7.88
C TYR A 167 -2.38 -10.23 9.07
N TYR A 168 -3.69 -10.24 8.86
CA TYR A 168 -4.67 -9.90 9.89
C TYR A 168 -4.77 -10.93 11.04
N ALA A 169 -4.37 -12.18 10.80
CA ALA A 169 -4.26 -13.16 11.88
C ALA A 169 -3.13 -12.83 12.86
N GLN A 170 -2.14 -12.05 12.45
CA GLN A 170 -1.11 -11.49 13.31
C GLN A 170 -1.61 -10.18 13.94
N ARG A 171 -0.99 -9.76 15.05
CA ARG A 171 -1.29 -8.47 15.72
C ARG A 171 -0.38 -7.37 15.15
N GLU A 172 -0.33 -7.29 13.84
CA GLU A 172 0.51 -6.35 13.09
C GLU A 172 -0.28 -5.11 12.68
N HIS A 173 0.46 -4.01 12.49
CA HIS A 173 -0.08 -2.77 11.97
C HIS A 173 0.44 -2.53 10.54
N ASN A 174 -0.05 -1.49 9.87
CA ASN A 174 0.24 -1.25 8.46
C ASN A 174 1.61 -0.61 8.24
N CYS A 175 1.67 0.71 8.32
CA CYS A 175 2.80 1.49 7.90
C CYS A 175 3.19 2.53 8.95
N ASP A 176 4.43 3.02 8.88
CA ASP A 176 4.97 3.93 9.88
C ASP A 176 5.90 5.03 9.34
N LEU A 177 6.16 6.01 10.22
CA LEU A 177 7.31 6.91 10.15
C LEU A 177 8.28 6.48 11.24
N ILE A 178 9.44 5.92 10.89
CA ILE A 178 10.43 5.46 11.86
C ILE A 178 11.04 6.67 12.57
N ASN A 179 11.09 6.65 13.90
CA ASN A 179 11.84 7.63 14.67
C ASN A 179 13.35 7.32 14.68
N LEU A 180 13.94 7.37 13.49
CA LEU A 180 15.35 7.05 13.28
C LEU A 180 16.27 8.01 14.06
N GLU A 181 15.87 9.27 14.25
CA GLU A 181 16.61 10.21 15.09
C GLU A 181 16.73 9.69 16.53
N ASP A 182 15.62 9.34 17.17
CA ASP A 182 15.63 8.80 18.54
C ASP A 182 16.49 7.53 18.64
N MET A 183 16.35 6.61 17.69
CA MET A 183 17.09 5.35 17.71
C MET A 183 18.61 5.55 17.56
N LEU A 184 19.03 6.47 16.70
CA LEU A 184 20.45 6.74 16.45
C LEU A 184 21.08 7.62 17.54
N GLN A 185 20.33 8.54 18.14
CA GLN A 185 20.85 9.43 19.18
C GLN A 185 20.87 8.79 20.57
N ASN A 186 19.85 7.99 20.90
CA ASN A 186 19.67 7.41 22.24
C ASN A 186 20.04 5.92 22.33
N GLY A 187 20.49 5.33 21.22
CA GLY A 187 20.74 3.90 21.10
C GLY A 187 19.47 3.08 20.92
N THR A 188 19.63 1.86 20.40
CA THR A 188 18.54 0.93 20.11
C THR A 188 18.99 -0.51 20.27
N VAL A 189 18.05 -1.45 20.42
CA VAL A 189 18.35 -2.88 20.51
C VAL A 189 17.85 -3.55 19.25
N ILE A 190 18.74 -4.23 18.55
CA ILE A 190 18.43 -5.03 17.35
C ILE A 190 18.81 -6.47 17.65
N SER A 191 17.84 -7.38 17.55
CA SER A 191 18.07 -8.82 17.82
C SER A 191 18.82 -9.07 19.13
N GLU A 192 18.31 -8.49 20.22
CA GLU A 192 18.87 -8.58 21.59
C GLU A 192 20.25 -7.93 21.78
N THR A 193 20.80 -7.27 20.75
CA THR A 193 22.10 -6.58 20.80
C THR A 193 21.90 -5.08 20.95
N MET A 194 22.51 -4.51 21.99
CA MET A 194 22.53 -3.05 22.22
C MET A 194 23.44 -2.39 21.18
N ILE A 195 22.87 -1.43 20.46
CA ILE A 195 23.57 -0.53 19.53
C ILE A 195 23.61 0.85 20.17
N GLU A 196 24.82 1.31 20.46
CA GLU A 196 25.08 2.67 20.96
C GLU A 196 25.03 3.70 19.83
N LYS A 197 25.07 4.98 20.19
CA LYS A 197 25.13 6.09 19.23
C LYS A 197 26.31 5.89 18.25
N PRO A 198 26.08 5.91 16.93
CA PRO A 198 27.14 5.73 15.95
C PRO A 198 28.26 6.77 16.04
N HIS A 199 29.50 6.33 15.94
CA HIS A 199 30.71 7.17 15.95
C HIS A 199 31.20 7.57 14.54
N SER A 200 30.40 7.32 13.50
CA SER A 200 30.65 7.78 12.13
C SER A 200 29.36 7.76 11.31
N PHE A 201 29.30 8.58 10.26
CA PHE A 201 28.24 8.58 9.26
C PHE A 201 28.09 7.20 8.60
N ALA A 202 29.18 6.55 8.22
CA ALA A 202 29.13 5.21 7.62
C ALA A 202 28.52 4.17 8.58
N THR A 203 28.86 4.23 9.86
CA THR A 203 28.25 3.36 10.89
C THR A 203 26.75 3.67 11.05
N ALA A 204 26.37 4.96 11.07
CA ALA A 204 24.97 5.36 11.16
C ALA A 204 24.14 4.83 9.97
N CYS A 205 24.67 4.89 8.75
CA CYS A 205 24.03 4.30 7.57
C CYS A 205 23.80 2.79 7.70
N ASN A 206 24.78 2.04 8.22
CA ASN A 206 24.66 0.59 8.42
C ASN A 206 23.64 0.24 9.51
N VAL A 207 23.61 0.99 10.61
CA VAL A 207 22.59 0.80 11.65
C VAL A 207 21.19 1.13 11.12
N ALA A 208 21.06 2.20 10.32
CA ALA A 208 19.78 2.62 9.75
C ALA A 208 19.17 1.55 8.84
N THR A 209 19.97 0.90 7.98
CA THR A 209 19.48 -0.19 7.10
C THR A 209 19.08 -1.43 7.89
N GLN A 210 19.80 -1.77 8.96
CA GLN A 210 19.43 -2.86 9.87
C GLN A 210 18.09 -2.58 10.55
N ILE A 211 17.87 -1.35 11.03
CA ILE A 211 16.59 -0.91 11.61
C ILE A 211 15.47 -1.11 10.58
N MET A 212 15.66 -0.62 9.35
CA MET A 212 14.62 -0.72 8.31
C MET A 212 14.26 -2.17 7.98
N ALA A 213 15.24 -3.07 7.91
CA ALA A 213 14.97 -4.49 7.68
C ALA A 213 14.16 -5.13 8.82
N GLN A 214 14.45 -4.75 10.07
CA GLN A 214 13.73 -5.25 11.24
C GLN A 214 12.31 -4.69 11.34
N VAL A 215 12.13 -3.38 11.12
CA VAL A 215 10.82 -2.72 11.12
C VAL A 215 9.91 -3.35 10.06
N ALA A 216 10.38 -3.49 8.81
CA ALA A 216 9.59 -4.14 7.74
C ALA A 216 9.21 -5.59 8.04
N SER A 217 9.96 -6.28 8.90
CA SER A 217 9.65 -7.68 9.26
C SER A 217 8.61 -7.80 10.39
N ASN A 218 8.15 -6.68 10.96
CA ASN A 218 7.21 -6.62 12.08
C ASN A 218 5.95 -5.80 11.76
N GLN A 219 5.71 -5.52 10.48
CA GLN A 219 4.54 -4.85 9.95
C GLN A 219 4.30 -5.35 8.51
N TYR A 220 3.11 -5.13 7.97
CA TYR A 220 2.77 -5.59 6.62
C TYR A 220 2.84 -4.49 5.54
N GLY A 221 2.99 -3.23 5.94
CA GLY A 221 3.03 -2.07 5.04
C GLY A 221 4.41 -1.43 4.89
N GLY A 222 4.43 -0.30 4.19
CA GLY A 222 5.66 0.47 3.95
C GLY A 222 6.12 1.27 5.17
N GLN A 223 7.40 1.61 5.22
CA GLN A 223 7.99 2.46 6.26
C GLN A 223 8.65 3.68 5.63
N SER A 224 8.91 4.72 6.42
CA SER A 224 9.57 5.92 5.94
C SER A 224 10.52 6.52 6.96
N PHE A 225 11.64 7.08 6.48
CA PHE A 225 12.64 7.72 7.32
C PHE A 225 13.13 9.02 6.67
N SER A 226 13.60 9.97 7.47
CA SER A 226 14.26 11.18 6.97
C SER A 226 15.77 11.01 6.87
N LEU A 227 16.32 11.47 5.76
CA LEU A 227 17.77 11.62 5.57
C LEU A 227 18.36 12.65 6.55
N ALA A 228 17.57 13.63 7.01
CA ALA A 228 17.98 14.62 7.99
C ALA A 228 18.43 13.97 9.32
N HIS A 229 17.84 12.84 9.70
CA HIS A 229 18.21 12.10 10.92
C HIS A 229 19.64 11.53 10.86
N LEU A 230 20.24 11.41 9.66
CA LEU A 230 21.62 10.97 9.45
C LEU A 230 22.61 12.14 9.35
N ALA A 231 22.15 13.36 9.04
CA ALA A 231 23.01 14.53 8.85
C ALA A 231 23.91 14.87 10.05
N PRO A 232 23.48 14.75 11.32
CA PRO A 232 24.34 15.01 12.47
C PRO A 232 25.61 14.14 12.53
N PHE A 233 25.58 12.95 11.93
CA PHE A 233 26.73 12.04 11.92
C PHE A 233 27.81 12.43 10.91
N VAL A 234 27.52 13.39 10.01
CA VAL A 234 28.53 13.98 9.12
C VAL A 234 29.55 14.79 9.92
N GLU A 235 29.10 15.57 10.91
CA GLU A 235 30.01 16.31 11.80
C GLU A 235 30.83 15.36 12.68
N VAL A 236 30.22 14.29 13.19
CA VAL A 236 30.93 13.24 13.95
C VAL A 236 32.07 12.66 13.12
N SER A 237 31.81 12.32 11.85
CA SER A 237 32.87 11.85 10.94
C SER A 237 33.88 12.92 10.61
N ARG A 238 33.46 14.18 10.41
CA ARG A 238 34.36 15.31 10.13
C ARG A 238 35.38 15.46 11.26
N GLN A 239 34.93 15.49 12.52
CA GLN A 239 35.81 15.60 13.69
C GLN A 239 36.76 14.41 13.79
N ARG A 240 36.23 13.18 13.68
CA ARG A 240 37.03 11.95 13.73
C ARG A 240 38.12 11.92 12.65
N ILE A 241 37.76 12.24 11.41
CA ILE A 241 38.70 12.30 10.29
C ILE A 241 39.74 13.39 10.53
N THR A 242 39.36 14.58 11.01
CA THR A 242 40.31 15.65 11.35
C THR A 242 41.33 15.18 12.38
N THR A 243 40.90 14.50 13.44
CA THR A 243 41.80 13.96 14.46
C THR A 243 42.79 12.95 13.86
N HIS A 244 42.31 12.02 13.03
CA HIS A 244 43.17 11.03 12.38
C HIS A 244 44.17 11.66 11.42
N VAL A 245 43.75 12.62 10.58
CA VAL A 245 44.64 13.29 9.63
C VAL A 245 45.73 14.08 10.36
N LYS A 246 45.40 14.75 11.48
CA LYS A 246 46.38 15.45 12.31
C LYS A 246 47.40 14.49 12.90
N ALA A 247 46.95 13.37 13.48
CA ALA A 247 47.84 12.34 14.04
C ALA A 247 48.74 11.71 12.96
N GLU A 248 48.20 11.36 11.79
CA GLU A 248 48.97 10.80 10.67
C GLU A 248 50.07 11.76 10.18
N PHE A 249 49.78 13.06 10.11
CA PHE A 249 50.77 14.07 9.70
C PHE A 249 51.84 14.28 10.77
N GLU A 250 51.45 14.28 12.04
CA GLU A 250 52.39 14.34 13.15
C GLU A 250 53.34 13.13 13.17
N GLU A 251 52.80 11.90 13.05
CA GLU A 251 53.58 10.66 12.97
C GLU A 251 54.52 10.63 11.76
N ALA A 252 54.10 11.18 10.62
CA ALA A 252 54.91 11.28 9.42
C ALA A 252 55.91 12.44 9.43
N GLY A 253 55.92 13.28 10.47
CA GLY A 253 56.76 14.49 10.54
C GLY A 253 56.40 15.56 9.50
N ILE A 254 55.17 15.55 8.99
CA ILE A 254 54.68 16.49 7.96
C ILE A 254 54.05 17.70 8.67
N GLN A 255 54.62 18.88 8.47
CA GLN A 255 53.97 20.14 8.86
C GLN A 255 53.01 20.59 7.76
N ALA A 256 51.71 20.42 8.00
CA ALA A 256 50.66 20.87 7.09
C ALA A 256 49.92 22.08 7.67
N SER A 257 49.50 23.01 6.82
CA SER A 257 48.61 24.10 7.22
C SER A 257 47.21 23.58 7.51
N ASP A 258 46.42 24.36 8.29
CA ASP A 258 45.01 24.02 8.56
C ASP A 258 44.19 23.88 7.27
N GLU A 259 44.52 24.64 6.23
CA GLU A 259 43.89 24.55 4.90
C GLU A 259 44.20 23.23 4.20
N GLN A 260 45.45 22.75 4.28
CA GLN A 260 45.85 21.46 3.73
C GLN A 260 45.16 20.31 4.46
N ILE A 261 45.08 20.40 5.79
CA ILE A 261 44.33 19.43 6.62
C ILE A 261 42.85 19.44 6.22
N ALA A 262 42.22 20.62 6.16
CA ALA A 262 40.82 20.75 5.78
C ALA A 262 40.52 20.18 4.38
N MET A 263 41.43 20.35 3.42
CA MET A 263 41.32 19.76 2.08
C MET A 263 41.32 18.23 2.14
N VAL A 264 42.24 17.61 2.89
CA VAL A 264 42.32 16.14 3.04
C VAL A 264 41.08 15.62 3.76
N VAL A 265 40.66 16.29 4.84
CA VAL A 265 39.44 15.96 5.60
C VAL A 265 38.22 16.02 4.68
N LYS A 266 38.04 17.09 3.91
CA LYS A 266 36.91 17.22 2.96
C LYS A 266 36.88 16.08 1.95
N LYS A 267 38.03 15.69 1.40
CA LYS A 267 38.14 14.58 0.44
C LYS A 267 37.78 13.24 1.09
N ARG A 268 38.30 12.96 2.28
CA ARG A 268 38.01 11.72 3.02
C ARG A 268 36.54 11.67 3.47
N LEU A 269 35.98 12.79 3.93
CA LEU A 269 34.59 12.91 4.34
C LEU A 269 33.63 12.66 3.16
N ARG A 270 33.88 13.26 2.00
CA ARG A 270 33.07 12.99 0.78
C ARG A 270 33.13 11.52 0.37
N LYS A 271 34.30 10.86 0.52
CA LYS A 271 34.42 9.42 0.28
C LYS A 271 33.59 8.60 1.27
N GLU A 272 33.63 8.94 2.55
CA GLU A 272 32.82 8.26 3.59
C GLU A 272 31.32 8.44 3.35
N ILE A 273 30.89 9.66 3.00
CA ILE A 273 29.50 9.95 2.62
C ILE A 273 29.06 9.08 1.44
N SER A 274 29.87 9.03 0.37
CA SER A 274 29.58 8.21 -0.80
C SER A 274 29.43 6.72 -0.44
N SER A 275 30.34 6.17 0.38
CA SER A 275 30.25 4.78 0.85
C SER A 275 29.03 4.54 1.77
N GLY A 276 28.68 5.48 2.63
CA GLY A 276 27.52 5.38 3.52
C GLY A 276 26.20 5.39 2.75
N ILE A 277 26.02 6.32 1.82
CA ILE A 277 24.82 6.37 0.95
C ILE A 277 24.74 5.14 0.05
N GLN A 278 25.88 4.66 -0.47
CA GLN A 278 25.92 3.42 -1.25
C GLN A 278 25.51 2.21 -0.42
N THR A 279 25.91 2.16 0.85
CA THR A 279 25.47 1.10 1.78
C THR A 279 23.95 1.08 1.90
N ILE A 280 23.31 2.24 2.05
CA ILE A 280 21.84 2.35 2.08
C ILE A 280 21.23 1.85 0.77
N GLN A 281 21.70 2.35 -0.38
CA GLN A 281 21.14 1.98 -1.69
C GLN A 281 21.23 0.47 -1.94
N TYR A 282 22.38 -0.15 -1.67
CA TYR A 282 22.56 -1.57 -1.92
C TYR A 282 21.81 -2.44 -0.91
N GLN A 283 21.94 -2.16 0.39
CA GLN A 283 21.30 -3.00 1.41
C GLN A 283 19.77 -2.93 1.34
N LEU A 284 19.19 -1.76 1.04
CA LEU A 284 17.75 -1.63 0.82
C LEU A 284 17.27 -2.24 -0.50
N VAL A 285 18.13 -2.89 -1.28
CA VAL A 285 17.73 -3.69 -2.44
C VAL A 285 18.08 -5.17 -2.24
N THR A 286 19.20 -5.47 -1.57
CA THR A 286 19.71 -6.83 -1.41
C THR A 286 19.29 -7.53 -0.14
N LEU A 287 18.87 -6.80 0.91
CA LEU A 287 18.30 -7.42 2.10
C LEU A 287 16.90 -7.94 1.81
N MET A 288 16.60 -9.12 2.34
CA MET A 288 15.25 -9.69 2.32
C MET A 288 14.66 -9.64 3.73
N THR A 289 13.38 -9.30 3.79
CA THR A 289 12.57 -9.37 5.00
C THR A 289 11.99 -10.78 5.17
N THR A 290 11.26 -11.00 6.26
CA THR A 290 10.59 -12.28 6.56
C THR A 290 9.64 -12.75 5.46
N ASN A 291 9.08 -11.81 4.67
CA ASN A 291 8.15 -12.12 3.59
C ASN A 291 8.82 -12.44 2.23
N GLY A 292 10.16 -12.49 2.18
CA GLY A 292 10.93 -12.77 0.97
C GLY A 292 11.09 -11.58 0.01
N GLN A 293 10.72 -10.36 0.43
CA GLN A 293 10.90 -9.15 -0.35
C GLN A 293 11.93 -8.21 0.23
N THR A 294 12.47 -7.37 -0.65
CA THR A 294 13.15 -6.15 -0.28
C THR A 294 12.23 -5.26 0.59
N PRO A 295 12.75 -4.63 1.67
CA PRO A 295 11.96 -3.73 2.52
C PRO A 295 11.28 -2.60 1.74
N PHE A 296 10.00 -2.36 1.99
CA PHE A 296 9.25 -1.28 1.35
C PHE A 296 9.55 0.04 2.06
N VAL A 297 10.59 0.74 1.60
CA VAL A 297 11.14 1.91 2.28
C VAL A 297 11.04 3.16 1.42
N THR A 298 10.63 4.26 2.05
CA THR A 298 10.70 5.61 1.51
C THR A 298 11.75 6.43 2.26
N MET A 299 12.67 7.05 1.52
CA MET A 299 13.64 8.03 2.00
C MET A 299 13.09 9.43 1.74
N PHE A 300 12.94 10.21 2.80
CA PHE A 300 12.48 11.59 2.76
C PHE A 300 13.66 12.58 2.83
N ILE A 301 13.63 13.58 1.97
CA ILE A 301 14.65 14.62 1.86
C ILE A 301 13.95 15.99 1.94
N TYR A 302 14.03 16.62 3.11
CA TYR A 302 13.60 17.99 3.33
C TYR A 302 14.69 18.79 4.05
N LEU A 303 15.22 19.82 3.39
CA LEU A 303 16.34 20.59 3.91
C LEU A 303 15.99 21.36 5.20
N ASP A 304 14.75 21.79 5.36
CA ASP A 304 14.31 22.55 6.53
C ASP A 304 14.11 21.68 7.79
N GLU A 305 14.12 20.34 7.67
CA GLU A 305 14.22 19.46 8.86
C GLU A 305 15.57 19.61 9.58
N ALA A 306 16.61 19.98 8.83
CA ALA A 306 17.90 20.33 9.41
C ALA A 306 17.92 21.81 9.79
N LYS A 307 18.35 22.10 11.02
CA LYS A 307 18.63 23.47 11.47
C LYS A 307 19.56 24.17 10.49
N GLU A 308 19.25 25.45 10.23
CA GLU A 308 20.05 26.27 9.33
C GLU A 308 21.53 26.31 9.75
N GLY A 309 22.42 26.38 8.76
CA GLY A 309 23.87 26.34 8.93
C GLY A 309 24.47 25.02 8.46
N VAL A 310 25.52 24.57 9.16
CA VAL A 310 26.36 23.45 8.71
C VAL A 310 25.59 22.14 8.56
N ILE A 311 24.63 21.85 9.45
CA ILE A 311 23.86 20.59 9.37
C ILE A 311 22.96 20.57 8.12
N ARG A 312 22.35 21.71 7.76
CA ARG A 312 21.57 21.83 6.52
C ARG A 312 22.45 21.68 5.28
N ASP A 313 23.64 22.27 5.29
CA ASP A 313 24.61 22.08 4.21
C ASP A 313 25.07 20.62 4.09
N ASP A 314 25.26 19.95 5.23
CA ASP A 314 25.60 18.52 5.25
C ASP A 314 24.46 17.68 4.70
N LEU A 315 23.20 17.97 5.05
CA LEU A 315 22.03 17.31 4.46
C LEU A 315 21.94 17.54 2.94
N ALA A 316 22.22 18.75 2.47
CA ALA A 316 22.28 19.06 1.03
C ALA A 316 23.37 18.23 0.31
N ILE A 317 24.52 18.01 0.95
CA ILE A 317 25.58 17.13 0.45
C ILE A 317 25.12 15.67 0.39
N LEU A 318 24.39 15.19 1.42
CA LEU A 318 23.82 13.84 1.41
C LEU A 318 22.81 13.67 0.29
N ALA A 319 21.91 14.65 0.09
CA ALA A 319 20.92 14.65 -0.97
C ALA A 319 21.56 14.61 -2.37
N GLU A 320 22.59 15.43 -2.59
CA GLU A 320 23.39 15.43 -3.83
C GLU A 320 23.93 14.03 -4.15
N GLU A 321 24.49 13.36 -3.15
CA GLU A 321 25.06 12.01 -3.30
C GLU A 321 23.98 10.95 -3.55
N VAL A 322 22.84 11.03 -2.85
CA VAL A 322 21.67 10.16 -3.09
C VAL A 322 21.22 10.27 -4.55
N PHE A 323 21.05 11.48 -5.07
CA PHE A 323 20.62 11.65 -6.46
C PHE A 323 21.66 11.16 -7.47
N ARG A 324 22.96 11.42 -7.23
CA ARG A 324 24.04 10.92 -8.10
C ARG A 324 24.04 9.39 -8.21
N GLN A 325 23.96 8.69 -7.08
CA GLN A 325 23.95 7.24 -7.07
C GLN A 325 22.65 6.67 -7.65
N ARG A 326 21.51 7.33 -7.41
CA ARG A 326 20.24 6.94 -8.03
C ARG A 326 20.30 7.07 -9.56
N ILE A 327 20.80 8.19 -10.08
CA ILE A 327 21.01 8.43 -11.53
C ILE A 327 21.87 7.30 -12.13
N GLN A 328 22.94 6.92 -11.45
CA GLN A 328 23.77 5.78 -11.85
C GLN A 328 22.95 4.48 -11.89
N GLY A 329 22.13 4.23 -10.87
CA GLY A 329 21.28 3.05 -10.73
C GLY A 329 22.01 1.90 -10.04
N ILE A 330 21.52 0.67 -10.25
CA ILE A 330 22.18 -0.56 -9.78
C ILE A 330 22.44 -1.50 -10.95
N LYS A 331 23.45 -2.35 -10.83
CA LYS A 331 23.70 -3.39 -11.83
C LYS A 331 22.80 -4.60 -11.59
N ASN A 332 22.11 -5.08 -12.63
CA ASN A 332 21.48 -6.40 -12.64
C ASN A 332 22.53 -7.52 -12.80
N GLU A 333 22.11 -8.78 -12.83
CA GLU A 333 23.01 -9.95 -12.97
C GLU A 333 23.88 -9.91 -14.23
N LYS A 334 23.41 -9.27 -15.31
CA LYS A 334 24.17 -9.05 -16.56
C LYS A 334 25.13 -7.87 -16.49
N GLY A 335 25.15 -7.13 -15.38
CA GLY A 335 26.00 -5.96 -15.20
C GLY A 335 25.44 -4.66 -15.79
N VAL A 336 24.16 -4.64 -16.19
CA VAL A 336 23.47 -3.49 -16.79
C VAL A 336 22.87 -2.58 -15.72
N TRP A 337 23.02 -1.27 -15.89
CA TRP A 337 22.53 -0.26 -14.96
C TRP A 337 21.01 -0.04 -15.05
N ILE A 338 20.25 -0.72 -14.21
CA ILE A 338 18.80 -0.66 -14.15
C ILE A 338 18.29 0.28 -13.05
N THR A 339 17.00 0.60 -13.14
CA THR A 339 16.29 1.43 -12.17
C THR A 339 15.91 0.58 -10.95
N PRO A 340 16.39 0.92 -9.74
CA PRO A 340 16.01 0.17 -8.54
C PRO A 340 14.59 0.53 -8.09
N ALA A 341 13.81 -0.46 -7.65
CA ALA A 341 12.48 -0.24 -7.08
C ALA A 341 12.50 0.56 -5.76
N PHE A 342 13.49 0.29 -4.91
CA PHE A 342 13.63 0.85 -3.57
C PHE A 342 15.02 1.47 -3.33
N PRO A 343 15.18 2.31 -2.28
CA PRO A 343 14.08 3.01 -1.62
C PRO A 343 13.37 3.96 -2.59
N LYS A 344 12.09 4.21 -2.33
CA LYS A 344 11.39 5.38 -2.89
C LYS A 344 12.06 6.65 -2.36
N ILE A 345 12.15 7.70 -3.17
CA ILE A 345 12.76 8.97 -2.75
C ILE A 345 11.71 10.07 -2.88
N ILE A 346 11.50 10.83 -1.81
CA ILE A 346 10.66 12.03 -1.80
C ILE A 346 11.55 13.22 -1.52
N TYR A 347 11.53 14.19 -2.42
CA TYR A 347 12.25 15.46 -2.30
C TYR A 347 11.25 16.60 -2.11
N VAL A 348 11.44 17.40 -1.07
CA VAL A 348 10.58 18.55 -0.80
C VAL A 348 11.07 19.78 -1.55
N LEU A 349 10.17 20.36 -2.33
CA LEU A 349 10.35 21.65 -2.99
C LEU A 349 9.98 22.76 -2.01
N ASP A 350 10.93 23.66 -1.74
CA ASP A 350 10.77 24.80 -0.84
C ASP A 350 11.49 26.04 -1.39
N GLU A 351 11.30 27.20 -0.77
CA GLU A 351 11.82 28.51 -1.22
C GLU A 351 13.35 28.52 -1.41
N ASP A 352 14.08 27.71 -0.64
CA ASP A 352 15.54 27.64 -0.67
C ASP A 352 16.11 26.80 -1.84
N ASN A 353 15.25 26.12 -2.59
CA ASN A 353 15.65 25.19 -3.64
C ASN A 353 14.83 25.24 -4.93
N ILE A 354 13.66 25.88 -4.99
CA ILE A 354 12.80 25.79 -6.18
C ILE A 354 13.10 26.85 -7.25
N GLU A 355 13.57 28.05 -6.85
CA GLU A 355 13.82 29.16 -7.77
C GLU A 355 15.27 29.21 -8.26
N GLU A 356 15.46 29.69 -9.50
CA GLU A 356 16.80 29.97 -10.00
C GLU A 356 17.46 31.09 -9.19
N GLY A 357 18.64 30.80 -8.63
CA GLY A 357 19.36 31.69 -7.71
C GLY A 357 19.17 31.34 -6.23
N SER A 358 18.21 30.48 -5.88
CA SER A 358 18.13 29.93 -4.53
C SER A 358 19.35 29.06 -4.19
N ARG A 359 19.75 29.04 -2.92
CA ARG A 359 21.01 28.44 -2.45
C ARG A 359 21.17 26.98 -2.89
N TYR A 360 20.09 26.21 -2.84
CA TYR A 360 20.11 24.78 -3.13
C TYR A 360 19.45 24.42 -4.47
N TYR A 361 19.20 25.39 -5.36
CA TYR A 361 18.62 25.14 -6.69
C TYR A 361 19.37 24.10 -7.51
N TYR A 362 20.69 23.97 -7.30
CA TYR A 362 21.49 22.95 -7.97
C TYR A 362 21.02 21.52 -7.64
N LEU A 363 20.51 21.27 -6.42
CA LEU A 363 19.92 19.98 -6.05
C LEU A 363 18.67 19.69 -6.85
N THR A 364 17.82 20.69 -7.04
CA THR A 364 16.60 20.61 -7.86
C THR A 364 16.92 20.27 -9.31
N LYS A 365 18.01 20.82 -9.88
CA LYS A 365 18.51 20.41 -11.22
C LYS A 365 18.93 18.94 -11.27
N ILE A 366 19.64 18.46 -10.25
CA ILE A 366 20.09 17.06 -10.18
C ILE A 366 18.89 16.13 -9.94
N ALA A 367 17.93 16.53 -9.11
CA ALA A 367 16.67 15.82 -8.89
C ALA A 367 15.87 15.67 -10.20
N ALA A 368 15.76 16.74 -11.00
CA ALA A 368 15.12 16.68 -12.31
C ALA A 368 15.80 15.68 -13.27
N GLN A 369 17.15 15.67 -13.30
CA GLN A 369 17.92 14.66 -14.05
C GLN A 369 17.67 13.24 -13.53
N CYS A 370 17.54 13.08 -12.21
CA CYS A 370 17.21 11.82 -11.58
C CYS A 370 15.82 11.33 -11.99
N THR A 371 14.79 12.19 -11.93
CA THR A 371 13.42 11.84 -12.35
C THR A 371 13.38 11.44 -13.82
N ALA A 372 14.02 12.23 -14.70
CA ALA A 372 14.05 11.98 -16.13
C ALA A 372 14.65 10.60 -16.50
N LYS A 373 15.64 10.13 -15.71
CA LYS A 373 16.35 8.88 -15.97
C LYS A 373 15.79 7.68 -15.19
N ARG A 374 15.28 7.90 -13.97
CA ARG A 374 15.03 6.85 -12.97
C ARG A 374 13.67 6.96 -12.29
N MET A 375 12.77 7.82 -12.77
CA MET A 375 11.40 8.03 -12.28
C MET A 375 11.27 8.61 -10.86
N VAL A 376 12.34 8.72 -10.09
CA VAL A 376 12.41 9.31 -8.74
C VAL A 376 13.39 10.50 -8.75
N PRO A 377 13.29 11.47 -7.84
CA PRO A 377 12.37 11.54 -6.70
C PRO A 377 10.93 11.90 -7.11
N ASP A 378 10.02 11.67 -6.16
CA ASP A 378 8.70 12.29 -6.13
C ASP A 378 8.79 13.63 -5.39
N TYR A 379 7.78 14.49 -5.56
CA TYR A 379 7.86 15.88 -5.10
C TYR A 379 6.72 16.25 -4.17
N ILE A 380 7.08 16.72 -2.97
CA ILE A 380 6.16 17.39 -2.04
C ILE A 380 6.38 18.90 -2.13
N SER A 381 5.29 19.67 -2.28
CA SER A 381 5.32 21.12 -2.13
C SER A 381 5.29 21.49 -0.66
N ALA A 382 6.36 22.07 -0.12
CA ALA A 382 6.35 22.62 1.24
C ALA A 382 5.28 23.71 1.39
N LYS A 383 5.11 24.56 0.38
CA LYS A 383 4.12 25.64 0.34
C LYS A 383 2.70 25.11 0.51
N VAL A 384 2.26 24.21 -0.38
CA VAL A 384 0.91 23.66 -0.34
C VAL A 384 0.73 22.75 0.87
N MET A 385 1.75 21.98 1.27
CA MET A 385 1.66 21.14 2.45
C MET A 385 1.49 21.98 3.74
N LYS A 386 2.22 23.08 3.90
CA LYS A 386 2.04 24.02 5.02
C LYS A 386 0.61 24.55 5.08
N GLU A 387 0.00 24.89 3.94
CA GLU A 387 -1.40 25.32 3.87
C GLU A 387 -2.37 24.21 4.32
N LEU A 388 -2.19 22.97 3.85
CA LEU A 388 -3.11 21.86 4.12
C LEU A 388 -2.89 21.16 5.47
N LYS A 389 -1.70 21.29 6.05
CA LYS A 389 -1.26 20.55 7.25
C LYS A 389 -0.87 21.48 8.40
N GLY A 390 -1.49 22.67 8.47
CA GLY A 390 -1.37 23.57 9.62
C GLY A 390 0.07 24.04 9.88
N GLY A 391 0.79 24.37 8.82
CA GLY A 391 2.19 24.84 8.88
C GLY A 391 3.25 23.73 8.91
N ASN A 392 2.85 22.46 8.90
CA ASN A 392 3.79 21.33 8.99
C ASN A 392 4.16 20.76 7.62
N VAL A 393 5.40 20.28 7.51
CA VAL A 393 5.91 19.51 6.35
C VAL A 393 6.54 18.23 6.87
N TYR A 394 6.11 17.09 6.36
CA TYR A 394 6.56 15.76 6.77
C TYR A 394 6.30 14.75 5.64
N THR A 395 6.91 13.58 5.71
CA THR A 395 6.68 12.53 4.71
C THR A 395 5.39 11.75 4.95
N CYS A 396 4.88 11.12 3.89
CA CYS A 396 3.93 10.03 4.04
C CYS A 396 4.62 8.76 4.56
N MET A 397 3.85 7.91 5.23
CA MET A 397 4.18 6.53 5.56
C MET A 397 4.02 5.66 4.31
N GLY A 398 5.08 4.93 3.95
CA GLY A 398 5.12 4.05 2.80
C GLY A 398 4.88 4.80 1.48
N CYS A 399 3.88 4.37 0.70
CA CYS A 399 3.57 4.96 -0.61
C CYS A 399 3.15 6.43 -0.54
N ARG A 400 2.14 6.70 0.30
CA ARG A 400 1.34 7.94 0.30
C ARG A 400 0.37 8.10 1.49
N SER A 401 0.49 7.32 2.57
CA SER A 401 -0.38 7.51 3.74
C SER A 401 0.13 8.65 4.61
N PHE A 402 -0.62 9.74 4.72
CA PHE A 402 -0.25 10.86 5.57
C PHE A 402 -0.90 10.73 6.95
N LEU A 403 -0.10 10.97 7.99
CA LEU A 403 -0.63 11.19 9.33
C LEU A 403 -1.55 12.42 9.35
N THR A 404 -2.55 12.39 10.22
CA THR A 404 -3.27 13.61 10.60
C THR A 404 -2.42 14.42 11.58
N VAL A 405 -2.58 15.75 11.54
CA VAL A 405 -1.92 16.66 12.48
C VAL A 405 -2.74 16.69 13.77
N GLU A 406 -2.12 16.36 14.90
CA GLU A 406 -2.82 16.15 16.18
C GLU A 406 -2.14 16.97 17.27
N ASP A 407 -2.85 17.96 17.83
CA ASP A 407 -2.26 18.90 18.79
C ASP A 407 -1.83 18.25 20.11
N ASN A 408 -2.41 17.10 20.45
CA ASN A 408 -2.08 16.35 21.66
C ASN A 408 -0.87 15.42 21.49
N VAL A 409 -0.33 15.28 20.26
CA VAL A 409 0.80 14.40 19.96
C VAL A 409 2.00 15.27 19.62
N ARG A 410 2.80 15.57 20.65
CA ARG A 410 3.91 16.54 20.59
C ARG A 410 5.26 15.91 20.89
N ASN A 411 6.31 16.48 20.32
CA ASN A 411 7.68 16.27 20.74
C ASN A 411 7.96 17.04 22.04
N ALA A 412 9.11 16.75 22.67
CA ALA A 412 9.51 17.42 23.91
C ALA A 412 9.71 18.95 23.76
N ASP A 413 9.99 19.42 22.54
CA ASP A 413 10.15 20.83 22.20
C ASP A 413 8.81 21.55 21.87
N GLY A 414 7.67 20.84 21.96
CA GLY A 414 6.35 21.37 21.66
C GLY A 414 5.94 21.31 20.18
N THR A 415 6.82 20.89 19.28
CA THR A 415 6.46 20.68 17.86
C THR A 415 5.53 19.49 17.70
N HIS A 416 4.75 19.45 16.61
CA HIS A 416 3.91 18.28 16.30
C HIS A 416 4.80 17.05 16.07
N LYS A 417 4.46 15.93 16.70
CA LYS A 417 5.20 14.67 16.53
C LYS A 417 4.65 13.90 15.33
N PHE A 418 5.55 13.54 14.41
CA PHE A 418 5.27 12.70 13.24
C PHE A 418 6.05 11.39 13.28
N TYR A 419 7.38 11.47 13.47
CA TYR A 419 8.21 10.29 13.60
C TYR A 419 7.88 9.48 14.87
N GLY A 420 7.78 8.17 14.71
CA GLY A 420 7.34 7.20 15.69
C GLY A 420 5.83 6.92 15.71
N ARG A 421 5.07 7.54 14.80
CA ARG A 421 3.62 7.28 14.61
C ARG A 421 3.39 6.31 13.46
N PHE A 422 2.21 5.69 13.45
CA PHE A 422 1.88 4.60 12.53
C PHE A 422 0.40 4.58 12.10
N ASN A 423 0.06 3.74 11.13
CA ASN A 423 -1.29 3.47 10.66
C ASN A 423 -1.76 2.07 11.07
N GLN A 424 -3.00 1.95 11.55
CA GLN A 424 -3.59 0.68 12.00
C GLN A 424 -4.09 -0.21 10.84
N GLY A 425 -4.24 0.34 9.64
CA GLY A 425 -4.69 -0.38 8.45
C GLY A 425 -5.77 0.34 7.64
N VAL A 426 -6.15 -0.31 6.54
CA VAL A 426 -7.02 0.26 5.51
C VAL A 426 -8.22 -0.64 5.24
N VAL A 427 -9.37 -0.01 5.01
CA VAL A 427 -10.54 -0.62 4.37
C VAL A 427 -11.01 0.33 3.28
N THR A 428 -11.14 -0.15 2.04
CA THR A 428 -11.52 0.68 0.90
C THR A 428 -12.97 0.46 0.49
N ILE A 429 -13.74 1.53 0.35
CA ILE A 429 -15.06 1.50 -0.27
C ILE A 429 -14.94 1.53 -1.80
N ASN A 430 -15.72 0.70 -2.48
CA ASN A 430 -15.86 0.74 -3.94
C ASN A 430 -16.98 1.71 -4.33
N LEU A 431 -16.64 2.95 -4.72
CA LEU A 431 -17.66 3.95 -5.06
C LEU A 431 -18.43 3.60 -6.35
N VAL A 432 -17.84 2.78 -7.22
CA VAL A 432 -18.50 2.27 -8.42
C VAL A 432 -19.60 1.27 -8.06
N ASP A 433 -19.40 0.47 -7.01
CA ASP A 433 -20.44 -0.42 -6.48
C ASP A 433 -21.63 0.37 -5.93
N VAL A 434 -21.37 1.46 -5.21
CA VAL A 434 -22.41 2.37 -4.70
C VAL A 434 -23.26 2.87 -5.86
N ALA A 435 -22.61 3.41 -6.91
CA ALA A 435 -23.29 3.91 -8.09
C ALA A 435 -24.05 2.82 -8.85
N CYS A 436 -23.45 1.65 -9.08
CA CYS A 436 -24.10 0.55 -9.78
C CYS A 436 -25.30 0.00 -9.02
N SER A 437 -25.19 -0.15 -7.69
CA SER A 437 -26.26 -0.64 -6.82
C SER A 437 -27.44 0.31 -6.73
N SER A 438 -27.22 1.62 -6.92
CA SER A 438 -28.31 2.62 -6.98
C SER A 438 -29.12 2.57 -8.27
N TYR A 439 -28.62 1.86 -9.30
CA TYR A 439 -29.17 1.88 -10.65
C TYR A 439 -29.28 3.28 -11.29
N GLY A 440 -28.47 4.25 -10.83
CA GLY A 440 -28.48 5.63 -11.31
C GLY A 440 -29.46 6.55 -10.57
N ASP A 441 -30.15 6.06 -9.54
CA ASP A 441 -31.05 6.84 -8.70
C ASP A 441 -30.25 7.61 -7.62
N MET A 442 -30.36 8.93 -7.62
CA MET A 442 -29.55 9.80 -6.76
C MET A 442 -29.91 9.66 -5.28
N ASP A 443 -31.19 9.49 -4.93
CA ASP A 443 -31.61 9.35 -3.54
C ASP A 443 -31.14 8.01 -2.99
N LYS A 444 -31.30 6.94 -3.78
CA LYS A 444 -30.76 5.62 -3.43
C LYS A 444 -29.25 5.63 -3.34
N PHE A 445 -28.54 6.37 -4.20
CA PHE A 445 -27.09 6.46 -4.13
C PHE A 445 -26.61 6.94 -2.76
N TRP A 446 -27.23 7.98 -2.20
CA TRP A 446 -26.84 8.50 -0.88
C TRP A 446 -27.21 7.57 0.26
N GLU A 447 -28.37 6.91 0.21
CA GLU A 447 -28.76 5.86 1.17
C GLU A 447 -27.74 4.71 1.15
N ILE A 448 -27.39 4.26 -0.05
CA ILE A 448 -26.46 3.17 -0.30
C ILE A 448 -25.06 3.54 0.18
N LEU A 449 -24.59 4.76 -0.13
CA LEU A 449 -23.31 5.25 0.33
C LEU A 449 -23.21 5.22 1.85
N GLU A 450 -24.26 5.66 2.56
CA GLU A 450 -24.29 5.65 4.02
C GLU A 450 -24.21 4.22 4.58
N GLU A 451 -25.01 3.29 4.06
CA GLU A 451 -24.99 1.88 4.47
C GLU A 451 -23.58 1.28 4.35
N ARG A 452 -22.88 1.58 3.25
CA ARG A 452 -21.55 1.03 2.95
C ARG A 452 -20.44 1.73 3.73
N LEU A 453 -20.61 3.01 4.06
CA LEU A 453 -19.73 3.73 4.98
C LEU A 453 -19.78 3.13 6.39
N GLU A 454 -20.98 2.81 6.89
CA GLU A 454 -21.14 2.13 8.18
C GLU A 454 -20.55 0.73 8.17
N LEU A 455 -20.68 0.00 7.05
CA LEU A 455 -20.01 -1.29 6.88
C LEU A 455 -18.47 -1.14 6.90
N CYS A 456 -17.92 -0.14 6.21
CA CYS A 456 -16.49 0.17 6.28
C CYS A 456 -16.05 0.53 7.71
N HIS A 457 -16.86 1.29 8.46
CA HIS A 457 -16.57 1.63 9.85
C HIS A 457 -16.48 0.37 10.72
N ARG A 458 -17.45 -0.54 10.64
CA ARG A 458 -17.40 -1.84 11.34
C ARG A 458 -16.15 -2.65 10.97
N ALA A 459 -15.76 -2.64 9.69
CA ALA A 459 -14.53 -3.31 9.24
C ALA A 459 -13.26 -2.63 9.79
N LEU A 460 -13.19 -1.30 9.83
CA LEU A 460 -12.07 -0.57 10.42
C LEU A 460 -12.00 -0.80 11.94
N ARG A 461 -13.14 -0.87 12.63
CA ARG A 461 -13.23 -1.25 14.04
C ARG A 461 -12.63 -2.63 14.30
N CYS A 462 -12.87 -3.61 13.43
CA CYS A 462 -12.26 -4.94 13.56
C CYS A 462 -10.73 -4.84 13.60
N ARG A 463 -10.11 -4.02 12.75
CA ARG A 463 -8.66 -3.77 12.79
C ARG A 463 -8.18 -3.14 14.09
N HIS A 464 -8.88 -2.10 14.54
CA HIS A 464 -8.55 -1.43 15.79
C HIS A 464 -8.61 -2.41 16.97
N GLU A 465 -9.70 -3.19 17.08
CA GLU A 465 -9.89 -4.17 18.14
C GLU A 465 -8.89 -5.34 18.05
N ARG A 466 -8.39 -5.67 16.85
CA ARG A 466 -7.33 -6.67 16.68
C ARG A 466 -6.02 -6.28 17.36
N LEU A 467 -5.70 -4.99 17.37
CA LEU A 467 -4.48 -4.45 17.97
C LEU A 467 -4.58 -4.28 19.49
N LYS A 468 -5.79 -4.20 20.06
CA LYS A 468 -5.97 -4.01 21.52
C LYS A 468 -5.46 -5.20 22.34
N GLY A 469 -4.86 -4.89 23.49
CA GLY A 469 -4.19 -5.83 24.37
C GLY A 469 -2.88 -6.39 23.81
N THR A 470 -2.39 -5.87 22.69
CA THR A 470 -1.10 -6.32 22.13
C THR A 470 0.03 -5.81 22.99
N VAL A 471 0.81 -6.73 23.54
CA VAL A 471 1.98 -6.42 24.38
C VAL A 471 3.15 -5.99 23.51
N SER A 472 3.99 -5.10 24.03
CA SER A 472 5.20 -4.59 23.37
C SER A 472 6.17 -5.68 22.94
N ASP A 473 6.08 -6.88 23.52
CA ASP A 473 6.97 -8.01 23.30
C ASP A 473 6.79 -8.67 21.92
N VAL A 474 5.65 -8.43 21.25
CA VAL A 474 5.41 -9.02 19.92
C VAL A 474 6.35 -8.44 18.86
N ALA A 475 6.79 -7.19 19.04
CA ALA A 475 7.72 -6.51 18.15
C ALA A 475 8.55 -5.48 18.93
N PRO A 476 9.59 -5.91 19.68
CA PRO A 476 10.34 -5.02 20.57
C PRO A 476 11.00 -3.84 19.85
N ILE A 477 11.46 -4.02 18.60
CA ILE A 477 12.07 -2.94 17.82
C ILE A 477 11.09 -1.76 17.63
N LEU A 478 9.82 -2.06 17.38
CA LEU A 478 8.74 -1.08 17.21
C LEU A 478 8.39 -0.42 18.55
N TRP A 479 8.09 -1.25 19.54
CA TRP A 479 7.38 -0.79 20.73
C TRP A 479 8.30 -0.44 21.91
N GLN A 480 9.50 -1.01 21.99
CA GLN A 480 10.41 -0.87 23.14
C GLN A 480 11.69 -0.11 22.81
N HIS A 481 12.17 -0.21 21.57
CA HIS A 481 13.51 0.22 21.19
C HIS A 481 13.56 1.41 20.23
N GLY A 482 12.49 2.20 20.19
CA GLY A 482 12.52 3.57 19.67
C GLY A 482 11.99 3.75 18.26
N ALA A 483 11.70 2.69 17.49
CA ALA A 483 11.18 2.90 16.13
C ALA A 483 9.82 3.60 16.15
N LEU A 484 8.89 3.16 17.01
CA LEU A 484 7.61 3.83 17.25
C LEU A 484 7.50 4.37 18.67
N ALA A 485 7.91 3.59 19.66
CA ALA A 485 7.83 3.95 21.07
C ALA A 485 8.96 3.32 21.90
N ARG A 486 9.02 3.71 23.18
CA ARG A 486 9.87 3.10 24.22
C ARG A 486 9.01 2.66 25.40
N LEU A 487 8.12 1.71 25.14
CA LEU A 487 7.28 1.04 26.14
C LEU A 487 8.12 0.07 26.99
N LYS A 488 7.64 -0.22 28.20
CA LYS A 488 8.25 -1.26 29.03
C LYS A 488 7.90 -2.64 28.49
N LYS A 489 8.79 -3.61 28.69
CA LYS A 489 8.53 -5.03 28.39
C LYS A 489 7.19 -5.48 29.00
N GLY A 490 6.33 -6.12 28.19
CA GLY A 490 4.99 -6.54 28.57
C GLY A 490 3.90 -5.45 28.62
N GLU A 491 4.23 -4.17 28.37
CA GLU A 491 3.24 -3.09 28.34
C GLU A 491 2.39 -3.16 27.06
N THR A 492 1.08 -2.89 27.15
CA THR A 492 0.19 -2.91 25.99
C THR A 492 0.31 -1.64 25.15
N ILE A 493 0.16 -1.76 23.83
CA ILE A 493 0.18 -0.62 22.91
C ILE A 493 -1.11 0.22 22.91
N ASP A 494 -2.13 -0.15 23.67
CA ASP A 494 -3.50 0.41 23.61
C ASP A 494 -3.53 1.94 23.64
N LYS A 495 -2.70 2.59 24.47
CA LYS A 495 -2.62 4.05 24.54
C LYS A 495 -2.20 4.72 23.22
N LEU A 496 -1.50 4.00 22.35
CA LEU A 496 -1.03 4.45 21.04
C LEU A 496 -2.10 4.26 19.94
N LEU A 497 -3.20 3.57 20.24
CA LEU A 497 -4.33 3.35 19.31
C LEU A 497 -5.38 4.48 19.36
N TYR A 498 -5.25 5.41 20.31
CA TYR A 498 -6.19 6.50 20.55
C TYR A 498 -5.50 7.87 20.55
N GLY A 499 -6.29 8.94 20.65
CA GLY A 499 -5.78 10.31 20.88
C GLY A 499 -4.94 10.87 19.74
N GLY A 500 -5.07 10.27 18.55
CA GLY A 500 -4.36 10.71 17.36
C GLY A 500 -2.95 10.14 17.20
N TYR A 501 -2.42 9.34 18.13
CA TYR A 501 -1.05 8.80 17.98
C TYR A 501 -0.91 7.97 16.70
N SER A 502 -1.87 7.09 16.43
CA SER A 502 -1.99 6.36 15.18
C SER A 502 -3.21 6.79 14.37
N THR A 503 -3.16 6.57 13.05
CA THR A 503 -4.27 6.79 12.12
C THR A 503 -4.90 5.48 11.67
N ILE A 504 -6.12 5.53 11.15
CA ILE A 504 -6.77 4.40 10.49
C ILE A 504 -7.50 4.90 9.24
N SER A 505 -7.40 4.17 8.13
CA SER A 505 -7.68 4.73 6.80
C SER A 505 -8.99 4.23 6.21
N LEU A 506 -9.92 5.14 5.95
CA LEU A 506 -11.05 4.90 5.04
C LEU A 506 -10.58 5.12 3.61
N GLY A 507 -10.28 4.03 2.93
CA GLY A 507 -9.90 4.03 1.53
C GLY A 507 -11.08 4.29 0.60
N TYR A 508 -10.85 4.86 -0.59
CA TYR A 508 -11.84 4.96 -1.66
C TYR A 508 -11.22 4.80 -3.05
N ALA A 509 -12.08 4.49 -4.03
CA ALA A 509 -11.71 4.16 -5.40
C ALA A 509 -12.84 4.47 -6.39
N GLY A 510 -12.50 4.83 -7.63
CA GLY A 510 -13.43 4.87 -8.76
C GLY A 510 -14.35 6.10 -8.80
N LEU A 511 -13.87 7.30 -8.45
CA LEU A 511 -14.68 8.52 -8.59
C LEU A 511 -15.09 8.78 -10.05
N CYS A 512 -14.21 8.47 -11.00
CA CYS A 512 -14.49 8.65 -12.42
C CYS A 512 -15.68 7.79 -12.87
N GLU A 513 -15.59 6.47 -12.66
CA GLU A 513 -16.61 5.51 -13.07
C GLU A 513 -17.92 5.71 -12.29
N MET A 514 -17.83 6.13 -11.02
CA MET A 514 -19.00 6.53 -10.21
C MET A 514 -19.75 7.69 -10.87
N CYS A 515 -19.05 8.75 -11.28
CA CYS A 515 -19.66 9.89 -11.97
C CYS A 515 -20.28 9.47 -13.32
N TYR A 516 -19.58 8.65 -14.11
CA TYR A 516 -20.14 8.12 -15.37
C TYR A 516 -21.42 7.34 -15.12
N ARG A 517 -21.45 6.49 -14.10
CA ARG A 517 -22.63 5.67 -13.80
C ARG A 517 -23.83 6.50 -13.36
N MET A 518 -23.60 7.56 -12.56
CA MET A 518 -24.67 8.39 -11.99
C MET A 518 -25.15 9.50 -12.93
N LEU A 519 -24.25 10.11 -13.67
CA LEU A 519 -24.51 11.35 -14.42
C LEU A 519 -24.28 11.22 -15.93
N GLY A 520 -23.70 10.11 -16.40
CA GLY A 520 -23.33 9.92 -17.80
C GLY A 520 -22.08 10.68 -18.23
N VAL A 521 -21.38 11.35 -17.31
CA VAL A 521 -20.16 12.15 -17.57
C VAL A 521 -19.06 11.85 -16.56
N SER A 522 -17.79 12.07 -16.94
CA SER A 522 -16.65 11.96 -16.02
C SER A 522 -16.72 13.05 -14.93
N HIS A 523 -16.03 12.80 -13.82
CA HIS A 523 -15.77 13.80 -12.78
C HIS A 523 -14.96 15.03 -13.28
N THR A 524 -14.39 14.99 -14.48
CA THR A 524 -13.73 16.15 -15.12
C THR A 524 -14.71 17.16 -15.71
N ASP A 525 -15.97 16.76 -15.98
CA ASP A 525 -17.05 17.67 -16.35
C ASP A 525 -17.48 18.54 -15.13
N PRO A 526 -17.88 19.81 -15.31
CA PRO A 526 -18.32 20.66 -14.20
C PRO A 526 -19.37 20.02 -13.27
N VAL A 527 -20.40 19.36 -13.80
CA VAL A 527 -21.42 18.71 -12.95
C VAL A 527 -20.90 17.44 -12.28
N GLY A 528 -20.00 16.73 -12.98
CA GLY A 528 -19.29 15.57 -12.44
C GLY A 528 -18.38 15.95 -11.28
N LYS A 529 -17.62 17.05 -11.42
CA LYS A 529 -16.71 17.57 -10.40
C LYS A 529 -17.47 17.97 -9.15
N GLU A 530 -18.59 18.68 -9.29
CA GLU A 530 -19.42 19.08 -8.16
C GLU A 530 -19.91 17.86 -7.38
N PHE A 531 -20.39 16.82 -8.09
CA PHE A 531 -20.86 15.59 -7.46
C PHE A 531 -19.72 14.81 -6.78
N ALA A 532 -18.57 14.65 -7.45
CA ALA A 532 -17.41 13.98 -6.87
C ALA A 532 -16.90 14.68 -5.60
N LEU A 533 -16.87 16.01 -5.58
CA LEU A 533 -16.52 16.79 -4.40
C LEU A 533 -17.53 16.60 -3.26
N LYS A 534 -18.83 16.57 -3.53
CA LYS A 534 -19.87 16.26 -2.52
C LYS A 534 -19.66 14.90 -1.89
N VAL A 535 -19.34 13.88 -2.68
CA VAL A 535 -19.03 12.52 -2.17
C VAL A 535 -17.79 12.57 -1.28
N MET A 536 -16.71 13.23 -1.72
CA MET A 536 -15.48 13.39 -0.93
C MET A 536 -15.72 14.12 0.40
N HIS A 537 -16.55 15.16 0.41
CA HIS A 537 -16.97 15.83 1.64
C HIS A 537 -17.71 14.87 2.58
N ARG A 538 -18.65 14.07 2.05
CA ARG A 538 -19.37 13.08 2.86
C ARG A 538 -18.43 12.04 3.50
N LEU A 539 -17.44 11.53 2.76
CA LEU A 539 -16.43 10.62 3.31
C LEU A 539 -15.66 11.25 4.48
N ASN A 540 -15.28 12.53 4.35
CA ASN A 540 -14.58 13.25 5.43
C ASN A 540 -15.48 13.49 6.64
N ASP A 541 -16.75 13.81 6.42
CA ASP A 541 -17.70 14.06 7.51
C ASP A 541 -17.94 12.80 8.34
N LYS A 542 -18.03 11.61 7.71
CA LYS A 542 -18.08 10.34 8.44
C LYS A 542 -16.81 10.06 9.24
N CYS A 543 -15.62 10.28 8.65
CA CYS A 543 -14.36 10.15 9.40
C CYS A 543 -14.31 11.07 10.64
N LYS A 544 -14.82 12.31 10.53
CA LYS A 544 -14.90 13.25 11.66
C LYS A 544 -15.90 12.78 12.71
N GLU A 545 -17.08 12.31 12.30
CA GLU A 545 -18.11 11.76 13.18
C GLU A 545 -17.56 10.59 14.00
N TRP A 546 -16.94 9.59 13.35
CA TRP A 546 -16.34 8.44 14.02
C TRP A 546 -15.18 8.84 14.93
N LYS A 547 -14.35 9.81 14.51
CA LYS A 547 -13.26 10.33 15.35
C LYS A 547 -13.79 10.99 16.63
N GLN A 548 -14.85 11.80 16.53
CA GLN A 548 -15.47 12.45 17.68
C GLN A 548 -16.11 11.42 18.63
N ALA A 549 -16.76 10.39 18.08
CA ALA A 549 -17.43 9.36 18.86
C ALA A 549 -16.45 8.43 19.61
N GLU A 550 -15.28 8.13 19.01
CA GLU A 550 -14.43 7.03 19.48
C GLU A 550 -13.00 7.43 19.86
N ASN A 551 -12.60 8.68 19.63
CA ASN A 551 -11.24 9.17 19.84
C ASN A 551 -10.16 8.37 19.05
N ILE A 552 -10.53 7.88 17.87
CA ILE A 552 -9.65 7.20 16.91
C ILE A 552 -9.48 8.09 15.68
N SER A 553 -8.26 8.23 15.17
CA SER A 553 -7.98 9.14 14.05
C SER A 553 -8.27 8.51 12.68
N TYR A 554 -9.55 8.50 12.31
CA TYR A 554 -10.02 8.13 10.98
C TYR A 554 -9.65 9.19 9.94
N SER A 555 -9.17 8.77 8.77
CA SER A 555 -8.88 9.70 7.68
C SER A 555 -9.16 9.09 6.30
N VAL A 556 -9.60 9.96 5.37
CA VAL A 556 -9.89 9.57 3.98
C VAL A 556 -8.59 9.35 3.21
N TYR A 557 -8.48 8.21 2.56
CA TYR A 557 -7.25 7.69 1.95
C TYR A 557 -7.45 7.33 0.48
N GLY A 558 -6.80 8.05 -0.43
CA GLY A 558 -6.71 7.65 -1.83
C GLY A 558 -5.94 6.35 -1.93
N THR A 559 -6.65 5.21 -2.05
CA THR A 559 -6.05 3.88 -1.91
C THR A 559 -5.17 3.55 -3.10
N PRO A 560 -3.89 3.14 -2.94
CA PRO A 560 -3.08 2.59 -4.02
C PRO A 560 -3.70 1.27 -4.50
N MET A 561 -4.43 1.28 -5.63
CA MET A 561 -5.20 0.12 -6.07
C MET A 561 -4.40 -0.88 -6.92
N GLU A 562 -3.24 -1.38 -6.49
CA GLU A 562 -2.34 -2.16 -7.36
C GLU A 562 -3.01 -3.39 -8.00
N SER A 563 -3.36 -4.39 -7.18
CA SER A 563 -4.12 -5.59 -7.59
C SER A 563 -5.64 -5.41 -7.38
N THR A 564 -6.05 -4.61 -6.39
CA THR A 564 -7.46 -4.38 -6.03
C THR A 564 -8.30 -3.82 -7.18
N THR A 565 -7.69 -3.02 -8.08
CA THR A 565 -8.38 -2.46 -9.25
C THR A 565 -9.00 -3.55 -10.14
N TYR A 566 -8.27 -4.65 -10.35
CA TYR A 566 -8.73 -5.77 -11.17
C TYR A 566 -9.84 -6.55 -10.45
N LYS A 567 -9.67 -6.81 -9.15
CA LYS A 567 -10.69 -7.49 -8.33
C LYS A 567 -12.02 -6.73 -8.35
N PHE A 568 -11.99 -5.41 -8.10
CA PHE A 568 -13.21 -4.59 -8.16
C PHE A 568 -13.87 -4.64 -9.53
N ALA A 569 -13.10 -4.45 -10.61
CA ALA A 569 -13.65 -4.53 -11.96
C ALA A 569 -14.33 -5.89 -12.22
N LYS A 570 -13.69 -7.01 -11.89
CA LYS A 570 -14.26 -8.35 -12.08
C LYS A 570 -15.51 -8.61 -11.24
N CYS A 571 -15.52 -8.21 -9.97
CA CYS A 571 -16.71 -8.34 -9.12
C CYS A 571 -17.89 -7.52 -9.67
N LEU A 572 -17.64 -6.29 -10.12
CA LEU A 572 -18.65 -5.43 -10.73
C LEU A 572 -19.18 -6.00 -12.04
N GLN A 573 -18.30 -6.46 -12.94
CA GLN A 573 -18.66 -7.11 -14.21
C GLN A 573 -19.55 -8.34 -13.96
N LYS A 574 -19.21 -9.16 -12.96
CA LYS A 574 -19.99 -10.35 -12.61
C LYS A 574 -21.41 -10.01 -12.12
N ARG A 575 -21.55 -8.91 -11.37
CA ARG A 575 -22.83 -8.52 -10.74
C ARG A 575 -23.72 -7.66 -11.64
N PHE A 576 -23.12 -6.76 -12.42
CA PHE A 576 -23.84 -5.74 -13.18
C PHE A 576 -23.64 -5.85 -14.70
N GLY A 577 -22.80 -6.77 -15.16
CA GLY A 577 -22.45 -6.91 -16.57
C GLY A 577 -21.48 -5.82 -17.05
N ILE A 578 -21.42 -5.65 -18.37
CA ILE A 578 -20.60 -4.63 -19.01
C ILE A 578 -21.41 -3.35 -19.19
N ILE A 579 -20.99 -2.29 -18.51
CA ILE A 579 -21.55 -0.94 -18.59
C ILE A 579 -20.47 -0.04 -19.23
N PRO A 580 -20.75 0.60 -20.37
CA PRO A 580 -19.80 1.50 -21.03
C PRO A 580 -19.25 2.56 -20.09
N HIS A 581 -17.94 2.81 -20.15
CA HIS A 581 -17.20 3.76 -19.31
C HIS A 581 -17.17 3.46 -17.79
N VAL A 582 -17.76 2.34 -17.35
CA VAL A 582 -17.88 2.00 -15.92
C VAL A 582 -17.27 0.63 -15.61
N THR A 583 -17.69 -0.42 -16.32
CA THR A 583 -17.21 -1.80 -16.10
C THR A 583 -16.72 -2.47 -17.39
N ASP A 584 -16.61 -1.72 -18.48
CA ASP A 584 -16.13 -2.17 -19.79
C ASP A 584 -14.62 -2.44 -19.83
N LYS A 585 -13.87 -1.88 -18.87
CA LYS A 585 -12.44 -2.16 -18.68
C LYS A 585 -12.22 -3.15 -17.54
N ASN A 586 -11.06 -3.81 -17.57
CA ASN A 586 -10.66 -4.73 -16.50
C ASN A 586 -10.00 -4.02 -15.32
N TYR A 587 -10.21 -2.72 -15.15
CA TYR A 587 -9.66 -1.92 -14.06
C TYR A 587 -10.63 -0.81 -13.70
N ILE A 588 -10.51 -0.33 -12.47
CA ILE A 588 -11.18 0.85 -11.93
C ILE A 588 -10.13 1.95 -11.68
N THR A 589 -10.47 3.18 -12.02
CA THR A 589 -9.60 4.34 -11.82
C THR A 589 -9.28 4.55 -10.33
N ASN A 590 -8.02 4.86 -10.08
CA ASN A 590 -7.48 4.99 -8.74
C ASN A 590 -8.00 6.25 -8.04
N SER A 591 -8.76 6.10 -6.96
CA SER A 591 -9.23 7.23 -6.12
C SER A 591 -9.91 8.36 -6.91
N TYR A 592 -9.29 9.54 -6.97
CA TYR A 592 -9.76 10.77 -7.64
C TYR A 592 -9.06 11.09 -8.96
N HIS A 593 -8.22 10.18 -9.45
CA HIS A 593 -7.41 10.45 -10.64
C HIS A 593 -8.29 10.65 -11.86
N ILE A 594 -7.86 11.56 -12.73
CA ILE A 594 -8.41 11.64 -14.08
C ILE A 594 -8.21 10.28 -14.75
N HIS A 595 -9.22 9.79 -15.47
CA HIS A 595 -9.13 8.48 -16.12
C HIS A 595 -7.98 8.47 -17.13
N VAL A 596 -7.23 7.37 -17.17
CA VAL A 596 -5.95 7.27 -17.89
C VAL A 596 -6.03 7.47 -19.40
N THR A 597 -7.25 7.37 -19.96
CA THR A 597 -7.54 7.59 -21.40
C THR A 597 -7.99 9.02 -21.73
N GLU A 598 -8.27 9.86 -20.73
CA GLU A 598 -8.73 11.23 -20.96
C GLU A 598 -7.54 12.12 -21.38
N GLN A 599 -7.66 12.76 -22.54
CA GLN A 599 -6.62 13.66 -23.05
C GLN A 599 -6.61 14.97 -22.26
N VAL A 600 -5.57 15.16 -21.45
CA VAL A 600 -5.38 16.35 -20.61
C VAL A 600 -3.89 16.65 -20.49
N ASP A 601 -3.51 17.93 -20.49
CA ASP A 601 -2.12 18.30 -20.22
C ASP A 601 -1.76 18.20 -18.74
N ALA A 602 -0.46 18.11 -18.45
CA ALA A 602 0.06 17.92 -17.10
C ALA A 602 -0.44 18.98 -16.12
N PHE A 603 -0.46 20.24 -16.54
CA PHE A 603 -0.78 21.38 -15.68
C PHE A 603 -2.26 21.40 -15.32
N LYS A 604 -3.16 21.26 -16.31
CA LYS A 604 -4.60 21.16 -16.08
C LYS A 604 -4.94 19.96 -15.21
N LYS A 605 -4.29 18.81 -15.44
CA LYS A 605 -4.47 17.60 -14.63
C LYS A 605 -4.09 17.83 -13.17
N LEU A 606 -2.89 18.34 -12.91
CA LEU A 606 -2.42 18.63 -11.55
C LEU A 606 -3.30 19.67 -10.86
N LYS A 607 -3.74 20.72 -11.58
CA LYS A 607 -4.64 21.71 -10.99
C LYS A 607 -5.97 21.11 -10.59
N PHE A 608 -6.59 20.33 -11.47
CA PHE A 608 -7.86 19.68 -11.20
C PHE A 608 -7.74 18.72 -10.00
N GLU A 609 -6.74 17.85 -10.00
CA GLU A 609 -6.52 16.87 -8.95
C GLU A 609 -6.14 17.49 -7.60
N SER A 610 -5.56 18.70 -7.60
CA SER A 610 -5.22 19.43 -6.36
C SER A 610 -6.44 19.67 -5.46
N ASP A 611 -7.63 19.88 -6.03
CA ASP A 611 -8.86 20.08 -5.26
C ASP A 611 -9.27 18.82 -4.49
N PHE A 612 -8.99 17.65 -5.04
CA PHE A 612 -9.26 16.37 -4.38
C PHE A 612 -8.20 16.00 -3.34
N GLN A 613 -6.93 16.38 -3.55
CA GLN A 613 -5.88 16.17 -2.53
C GLN A 613 -6.24 16.85 -1.21
N LYS A 614 -6.86 18.04 -1.26
CA LYS A 614 -7.36 18.77 -0.08
C LYS A 614 -8.37 17.95 0.73
N LEU A 615 -9.16 17.12 0.05
CA LEU A 615 -10.20 16.29 0.65
C LEU A 615 -9.75 14.84 0.90
N SER A 616 -8.48 14.53 0.70
CA SER A 616 -7.93 13.18 0.94
C SER A 616 -6.78 13.23 1.95
N PRO A 617 -7.00 13.76 3.18
CA PRO A 617 -5.96 14.11 4.12
C PRO A 617 -5.16 12.91 4.65
N GLY A 618 -5.72 11.70 4.62
CA GLY A 618 -5.06 10.46 5.04
C GLY A 618 -4.15 9.86 3.97
N GLY A 619 -4.26 10.30 2.72
CA GLY A 619 -3.33 9.96 1.66
C GLY A 619 -3.80 10.39 0.28
N ALA A 620 -2.87 10.94 -0.49
CA ALA A 620 -3.09 11.48 -1.83
C ALA A 620 -1.76 11.48 -2.59
N ILE A 621 -1.80 11.40 -3.92
CA ILE A 621 -0.66 11.62 -4.81
C ILE A 621 -1.21 11.80 -6.23
N SER A 622 -0.57 12.61 -7.06
CA SER A 622 -0.95 12.80 -8.46
C SER A 622 0.18 12.43 -9.41
N TYR A 623 -0.18 11.78 -10.52
CA TYR A 623 0.76 11.28 -11.52
C TYR A 623 0.67 12.07 -12.81
N VAL A 624 1.83 12.37 -13.40
CA VAL A 624 1.96 12.90 -14.76
C VAL A 624 2.76 11.91 -15.60
N GLU A 625 2.09 11.20 -16.50
CA GLU A 625 2.74 10.41 -17.55
C GLU A 625 3.45 11.31 -18.56
N VAL A 626 4.75 11.06 -18.77
CA VAL A 626 5.62 11.84 -19.65
C VAL A 626 6.41 10.92 -20.58
N PRO A 627 6.82 11.40 -21.77
CA PRO A 627 7.75 10.65 -22.62
C PRO A 627 9.15 10.57 -21.97
N ASN A 628 10.14 10.07 -22.71
CA ASN A 628 11.52 10.12 -22.25
C ASN A 628 11.99 11.59 -22.10
N MET A 629 12.22 12.02 -20.87
CA MET A 629 12.59 13.40 -20.54
C MET A 629 14.11 13.65 -20.42
N GLN A 630 14.96 12.66 -20.68
CA GLN A 630 16.42 12.79 -20.44
C GLN A 630 17.06 13.94 -21.26
N ASN A 631 16.51 14.25 -22.42
CA ASN A 631 16.98 15.34 -23.28
C ASN A 631 16.19 16.65 -23.08
N ASN A 632 15.24 16.70 -22.14
CA ASN A 632 14.39 17.86 -21.89
C ASN A 632 14.22 18.11 -20.37
N ILE A 633 15.33 18.32 -19.68
CA ILE A 633 15.35 18.68 -18.26
C ILE A 633 14.61 20.00 -17.95
N PRO A 634 14.65 21.05 -18.81
CA PRO A 634 13.88 22.27 -18.57
C PRO A 634 12.38 22.02 -18.39
N ALA A 635 11.79 21.12 -19.19
CA ALA A 635 10.40 20.71 -19.04
C ALA A 635 10.10 20.06 -17.68
N VAL A 636 11.01 19.20 -17.18
CA VAL A 636 10.87 18.58 -15.85
C VAL A 636 10.89 19.66 -14.75
N LEU A 637 11.80 20.64 -14.86
CA LEU A 637 11.88 21.75 -13.92
C LEU A 637 10.61 22.61 -13.93
N SER A 638 10.02 22.89 -15.10
CA SER A 638 8.73 23.59 -15.20
C SER A 638 7.61 22.85 -14.47
N VAL A 639 7.52 21.52 -14.64
CA VAL A 639 6.52 20.71 -13.92
C VAL A 639 6.80 20.73 -12.41
N MET A 640 8.05 20.63 -11.97
CA MET A 640 8.40 20.72 -10.55
C MET A 640 7.99 22.07 -9.95
N LYS A 641 8.25 23.17 -10.67
CA LYS A 641 7.79 24.51 -10.27
C LYS A 641 6.26 24.57 -10.17
N TYR A 642 5.56 24.01 -11.14
CA TYR A 642 4.10 23.94 -11.09
C TYR A 642 3.58 23.11 -9.92
N ILE A 643 4.24 21.98 -9.60
CA ILE A 643 3.92 21.15 -8.43
C ILE A 643 4.05 22.00 -7.16
N TYR A 644 5.18 22.67 -6.97
CA TYR A 644 5.42 23.55 -5.83
C TYR A 644 4.29 24.57 -5.64
N ASP A 645 3.79 25.16 -6.73
CA ASP A 645 2.77 26.22 -6.65
C ASP A 645 1.33 25.73 -6.54
N ASN A 646 1.00 24.49 -6.91
CA ASN A 646 -0.39 24.08 -7.11
C ASN A 646 -0.84 22.82 -6.38
N ILE A 647 0.04 21.88 -6.04
CA ILE A 647 -0.38 20.57 -5.51
C ILE A 647 0.58 20.03 -4.44
N MET A 648 0.02 19.38 -3.42
CA MET A 648 0.79 18.94 -2.26
C MET A 648 1.79 17.83 -2.60
N TYR A 649 1.34 16.77 -3.27
CA TYR A 649 2.19 15.62 -3.57
C TYR A 649 1.97 15.10 -4.98
N ALA A 650 3.00 15.16 -5.82
CA ALA A 650 2.92 14.74 -7.21
C ALA A 650 4.27 14.24 -7.74
N GLU A 651 4.22 13.60 -8.91
CA GLU A 651 5.38 12.98 -9.52
C GLU A 651 5.20 12.77 -11.02
N LEU A 652 6.33 12.51 -11.69
CA LEU A 652 6.40 12.29 -13.13
C LEU A 652 6.77 10.83 -13.43
N ASN A 653 5.92 10.18 -14.22
CA ASN A 653 6.11 8.83 -14.70
C ASN A 653 6.75 8.85 -16.08
N THR A 654 8.07 8.65 -16.12
CA THR A 654 8.80 8.26 -17.34
C THR A 654 8.90 6.74 -17.43
N LYS A 655 9.44 6.22 -18.53
CA LYS A 655 9.60 4.77 -18.77
C LYS A 655 11.08 4.43 -18.79
N SER A 656 11.46 3.36 -18.09
CA SER A 656 12.84 2.90 -17.98
C SER A 656 12.87 1.39 -18.23
N ASP A 657 13.05 1.01 -19.49
CA ASP A 657 13.07 -0.39 -19.89
C ASP A 657 14.34 -0.77 -20.64
N TYR A 658 14.69 -2.04 -20.54
CA TYR A 658 15.86 -2.60 -21.19
C TYR A 658 15.60 -4.03 -21.65
N CYS A 659 15.93 -4.33 -22.91
CA CYS A 659 15.93 -5.70 -23.44
C CYS A 659 17.31 -6.33 -23.34
N GLU A 660 17.43 -7.41 -22.57
CA GLU A 660 18.71 -8.09 -22.33
C GLU A 660 19.17 -8.96 -23.51
N VAL A 661 18.30 -9.18 -24.50
CA VAL A 661 18.63 -9.95 -25.72
C VAL A 661 19.36 -9.10 -26.75
N CYS A 662 18.85 -7.89 -27.03
CA CYS A 662 19.37 -7.04 -28.11
C CYS A 662 19.95 -5.70 -27.62
N GLY A 663 19.88 -5.42 -26.32
CA GLY A 663 20.38 -4.18 -25.73
C GLY A 663 19.50 -2.95 -25.99
N TYR A 664 18.25 -3.13 -26.42
CA TYR A 664 17.32 -2.03 -26.63
C TYR A 664 17.03 -1.31 -25.31
N ASP A 665 17.33 -0.01 -25.25
CA ASP A 665 17.18 0.90 -24.10
C ASP A 665 16.10 1.95 -24.43
N GLY A 666 14.85 1.50 -24.38
CA GLY A 666 13.68 2.26 -24.80
C GLY A 666 12.40 1.50 -24.44
N GLU A 667 11.24 2.11 -24.65
CA GLU A 667 9.97 1.56 -24.18
C GLU A 667 9.63 0.18 -24.78
N ILE A 668 9.44 -0.81 -23.91
CA ILE A 668 8.89 -2.13 -24.26
C ILE A 668 7.39 -2.01 -24.44
N ARG A 669 6.88 -2.55 -25.56
CA ARG A 669 5.48 -2.39 -25.97
C ARG A 669 4.60 -3.48 -25.38
N ILE A 670 3.32 -3.16 -25.20
CA ILE A 670 2.28 -4.12 -24.85
C ILE A 670 1.48 -4.44 -26.11
N VAL A 671 1.46 -5.72 -26.50
CA VAL A 671 0.75 -6.22 -27.69
C VAL A 671 -0.24 -7.32 -27.28
N GLU A 672 -1.18 -7.63 -28.16
CA GLU A 672 -2.08 -8.78 -27.99
C GLU A 672 -1.46 -10.01 -28.65
N ASP A 673 -1.47 -11.14 -27.95
CA ASP A 673 -1.13 -12.43 -28.54
C ASP A 673 -2.30 -13.01 -29.36
N GLU A 674 -2.09 -14.19 -29.95
CA GLU A 674 -3.09 -14.87 -30.79
C GLU A 674 -4.40 -15.21 -30.05
N ASN A 675 -4.37 -15.22 -28.72
CA ASN A 675 -5.51 -15.51 -27.86
C ASN A 675 -6.13 -14.23 -27.24
N GLY A 676 -5.65 -13.04 -27.62
CA GLY A 676 -6.09 -11.77 -27.08
C GLY A 676 -5.54 -11.45 -25.67
N LYS A 677 -4.52 -12.18 -25.19
CA LYS A 677 -3.83 -11.87 -23.93
C LYS A 677 -2.84 -10.74 -24.16
N LEU A 678 -2.79 -9.78 -23.24
CA LEU A 678 -1.80 -8.70 -23.27
C LEU A 678 -0.43 -9.24 -22.83
N VAL A 679 0.57 -9.08 -23.70
CA VAL A 679 1.95 -9.52 -23.52
C VAL A 679 2.94 -8.39 -23.81
N TRP A 680 4.11 -8.45 -23.17
CA TRP A 680 5.18 -7.48 -23.34
C TRP A 680 6.13 -7.93 -24.44
N GLU A 681 6.45 -7.04 -25.37
CA GLU A 681 7.29 -7.34 -26.54
C GLU A 681 8.32 -6.24 -26.79
N CYS A 682 9.58 -6.66 -26.94
CA CYS A 682 10.65 -5.76 -27.37
C CYS A 682 10.43 -5.33 -28.83
N PRO A 683 10.27 -4.02 -29.12
CA PRO A 683 9.99 -3.56 -30.49
C PRO A 683 11.18 -3.71 -31.44
N ASN A 684 12.40 -3.93 -30.91
CA ASN A 684 13.61 -4.07 -31.72
C ASN A 684 13.88 -5.52 -32.17
N CYS A 685 13.61 -6.52 -31.34
CA CYS A 685 13.93 -7.91 -31.64
C CYS A 685 12.77 -8.91 -31.48
N GLY A 686 11.58 -8.45 -31.07
CA GLY A 686 10.42 -9.32 -30.84
C GLY A 686 10.53 -10.19 -29.58
N ASN A 687 11.50 -9.94 -28.69
CA ASN A 687 11.63 -10.73 -27.46
C ASN A 687 10.37 -10.56 -26.59
N ARG A 688 9.77 -11.69 -26.21
CA ARG A 688 8.66 -11.79 -25.25
C ARG A 688 9.05 -12.52 -23.96
N ASP A 689 10.29 -12.98 -23.85
CA ASP A 689 10.83 -13.61 -22.64
C ASP A 689 11.02 -12.56 -21.54
N GLN A 690 10.07 -12.55 -20.61
CA GLN A 690 10.02 -11.66 -19.45
C GLN A 690 11.28 -11.75 -18.58
N ALA A 691 11.92 -12.92 -18.49
CA ALA A 691 13.15 -13.10 -17.72
C ALA A 691 14.37 -12.42 -18.37
N LYS A 692 14.24 -11.95 -19.62
CA LYS A 692 15.29 -11.24 -20.38
C LYS A 692 14.88 -9.80 -20.69
N MET A 693 13.98 -9.24 -19.89
CA MET A 693 13.56 -7.85 -19.98
C MET A 693 13.53 -7.24 -18.58
N SER A 694 14.11 -6.05 -18.45
CA SER A 694 13.90 -5.19 -17.30
C SER A 694 12.85 -4.16 -17.70
N VAL A 695 11.64 -4.26 -17.15
CA VAL A 695 10.55 -3.29 -17.38
C VAL A 695 10.22 -2.63 -16.06
N ALA A 696 10.41 -1.31 -15.99
CA ALA A 696 10.04 -0.52 -14.81
C ALA A 696 8.81 0.32 -15.13
N ARG A 697 7.73 0.11 -14.38
CA ARG A 697 6.54 0.98 -14.42
C ARG A 697 6.14 1.34 -13.02
N ARG A 698 5.49 2.49 -12.88
CA ARG A 698 4.84 2.87 -11.64
C ARG A 698 3.35 2.57 -11.73
N THR A 699 2.87 1.72 -10.83
CA THR A 699 1.47 1.29 -10.79
C THR A 699 0.63 2.22 -9.94
N CYS A 700 0.94 2.32 -8.65
CA CYS A 700 0.10 2.99 -7.65
C CYS A 700 0.88 3.79 -6.59
N GLY A 701 2.21 3.86 -6.69
CA GLY A 701 3.06 4.67 -5.81
C GLY A 701 4.51 4.20 -5.70
N TYR A 702 4.77 2.91 -5.90
CA TYR A 702 6.12 2.35 -6.02
C TYR A 702 6.41 1.94 -7.47
N ILE A 703 7.70 1.88 -7.80
CA ILE A 703 8.17 1.30 -9.06
C ILE A 703 8.06 -0.22 -8.92
N GLY A 704 7.30 -0.86 -9.80
CA GLY A 704 7.32 -2.30 -9.98
C GLY A 704 8.34 -2.68 -11.05
N THR A 705 9.11 -3.73 -10.79
CA THR A 705 10.14 -4.25 -11.72
C THR A 705 9.85 -5.65 -12.24
N GLN A 706 8.69 -6.22 -11.92
CA GLN A 706 8.15 -7.42 -12.55
C GLN A 706 6.84 -7.10 -13.27
N PHE A 707 6.31 -8.08 -13.98
CA PHE A 707 5.13 -7.96 -14.82
C PHE A 707 3.84 -8.05 -13.99
N TRP A 708 2.79 -7.40 -14.49
CA TRP A 708 1.52 -7.25 -13.77
C TRP A 708 0.40 -8.11 -14.35
N ASN A 709 -0.70 -8.21 -13.59
CA ASN A 709 -1.92 -8.85 -14.08
C ASN A 709 -2.52 -8.14 -15.31
N GLN A 710 -3.49 -8.79 -15.96
CA GLN A 710 -4.09 -8.28 -17.20
C GLN A 710 -4.79 -6.92 -17.01
N GLY A 711 -5.47 -6.69 -15.87
CA GLY A 711 -6.11 -5.40 -15.59
C GLY A 711 -5.11 -4.25 -15.50
N ARG A 712 -4.03 -4.44 -14.77
CA ARG A 712 -2.96 -3.45 -14.65
C ARG A 712 -2.18 -3.27 -15.95
N THR A 713 -1.95 -4.35 -16.68
CA THR A 713 -1.31 -4.29 -18.00
C THR A 713 -2.18 -3.51 -18.99
N GLN A 714 -3.50 -3.69 -18.96
CA GLN A 714 -4.45 -2.90 -19.75
C GLN A 714 -4.42 -1.43 -19.33
N GLU A 715 -4.46 -1.13 -18.03
CA GLU A 715 -4.39 0.25 -17.52
C GLU A 715 -3.12 0.96 -18.00
N ILE A 716 -1.95 0.31 -17.91
CA ILE A 716 -0.67 0.87 -18.40
C ILE A 716 -0.69 1.09 -19.91
N LYS A 717 -1.27 0.16 -20.70
CA LYS A 717 -1.41 0.28 -22.16
C LYS A 717 -2.27 1.48 -22.55
N ASP A 718 -3.31 1.77 -21.76
CA ASP A 718 -4.30 2.81 -22.04
C ASP A 718 -3.87 4.23 -21.62
N ARG A 719 -2.74 4.38 -20.91
CA ARG A 719 -2.25 5.67 -20.42
C ARG A 719 -1.88 6.62 -21.55
N VAL A 720 -2.47 7.81 -21.53
CA VAL A 720 -2.08 8.93 -22.39
C VAL A 720 -0.90 9.70 -21.82
N LEU A 721 -0.11 10.33 -22.69
CA LEU A 721 0.94 11.25 -22.27
C LEU A 721 0.34 12.63 -21.99
N HIS A 722 0.76 13.26 -20.89
CA HIS A 722 0.28 14.59 -20.51
C HIS A 722 1.24 15.71 -20.92
N ILE A 723 2.39 15.37 -21.50
CA ILE A 723 3.37 16.31 -22.03
C ILE A 723 3.67 15.96 -23.49
N SER A 724 3.48 16.95 -24.37
CA SER A 724 3.89 16.97 -25.78
C SER A 724 4.67 18.26 -26.07
N ASP A 725 5.28 18.36 -27.26
CA ASP A 725 5.96 19.59 -27.71
C ASP A 725 5.02 20.82 -27.76
N GLU A 726 3.70 20.62 -27.77
CA GLU A 726 2.69 21.68 -27.75
C GLU A 726 2.36 22.18 -26.33
N THR A 727 2.54 21.33 -25.31
CA THR A 727 2.20 21.64 -23.91
C THR A 727 2.91 22.88 -23.37
N PHE A 728 4.17 23.11 -23.74
CA PHE A 728 4.95 24.27 -23.28
C PHE A 728 4.66 25.57 -24.04
N LYS A 729 3.98 25.50 -25.19
CA LYS A 729 3.58 26.71 -25.95
C LYS A 729 2.33 27.36 -25.35
N GLU A 730 1.38 26.58 -24.86
CA GLU A 730 0.16 27.10 -24.22
C GLU A 730 0.45 27.77 -22.86
N GLU A 731 1.39 27.22 -22.07
CA GLU A 731 1.76 27.80 -20.77
C GLU A 731 2.45 29.17 -20.90
N ALA A 732 3.37 29.31 -21.87
CA ALA A 732 4.03 30.58 -22.19
C ALA A 732 3.04 31.66 -22.67
N LEU A 733 1.90 31.26 -23.25
CA LEU A 733 0.82 32.16 -23.62
C LEU A 733 -0.04 32.54 -22.41
N SER A 734 -0.32 31.60 -21.49
CA SER A 734 -1.14 31.86 -20.29
C SER A 734 -0.45 32.72 -19.21
N THR A 735 0.86 32.58 -19.06
CA THR A 735 1.68 33.35 -18.09
C THR A 735 1.90 34.80 -18.53
N ASN A 736 1.87 35.09 -19.83
CA ASN A 736 1.98 36.45 -20.38
C ASN A 736 0.68 37.27 -20.29
N VAL A 737 -0.47 36.66 -19.99
CA VAL A 737 -1.75 37.38 -19.83
C VAL A 737 -1.93 37.86 -18.37
N GLY A 738 -1.18 37.31 -17.42
CA GLY A 738 -1.22 37.71 -16.00
C GLY A 738 -0.34 38.90 -15.61
N SER A 739 0.49 39.41 -16.52
CA SER A 739 1.42 40.54 -16.28
C SER A 739 0.98 41.86 -16.93
N MET A 740 -0.23 41.91 -17.49
CA MET A 740 -0.88 43.14 -17.93
C MET A 740 -2.23 43.31 -17.21
N HIS A 741 -2.21 43.63 -15.91
CA HIS A 741 -3.24 44.45 -15.26
C HIS A 741 -2.72 45.11 -13.99
#